data_AF-A0A511W5C0-F1
#
_entry.id   AF-A0A511W5C0-F1
#
_cell.length_a   1.000
_cell.length_b   1.000
_cell.length_c   1.000
_cell.angle_alpha   90.00
_cell.angle_beta   90.00
_cell.angle_gamma   90.00
#
_symmetry.space_group_name_H-M   'P 1'
#
loop_
_entity.id
_entity.type
_entity.pdbx_description
1 polymer ?
#
loop_
_entity_poly.entity_id
_entity_poly.type
_entity_poly.pdbx_seq_one_letter_code
_entity_poly.pdbx_strand_id
1 'polypeptide(L)'
;MQRLKSVLLSVFFVVLISSMLVTPVSADDFEDLIISEYVEGSGFNKALELYNGTGDSINLEDYTLVNFTNGASQEPDDGFASPLDLTGELASGETLVVAHANGSDELLEKADVTGSSYFYGFNGNDAIVLFKDYDDSVRDGEVIDSIGRVGEDPGQYWGDEQTRTADQTLVRDYDVKIGDRNIHDEFHPEDEWIPFFADTFEHLGQHEPVEPPEIEDEYIATVDRVVDGDTIHITSPVLGTTNIRYLNMDTAETYHQDDYDEDLILEDPNHSQKYHGERATEYLQELLQPGDEVILKLGEEPLDAYGRLLAEVIRAEDDLNTGLELVREGHAPSYFIWPIGDEETYLEYQEAARQAEEDKLGVWSEEKPLMELPFEFRSRYDDRPLHRMVGNSSTMQYYLPDDYEEVPHYERIFFPDEMTALAEGYEPAFERDPVIADARVADLGTNVMVEGTVTHKVEASGMINYYVQDHTAAIVVRTGDLDAEVGDEIRAAGTTEEFYGMLQIMASNAEVIEEAQDVVDPQVISSNDLGGELEAQLVTLEDVEILSVDQYNDYTARDADGEFIIDNDAGFLEVGETYDAITGVIDYNFGEYKLMPRSEDDLQVELPMVSLEEVRNAELGTRVHFTGVITAGFFQGGMYNYYVQDETGGIVVRANDFGAELGDEIQVKARTEEYFGLLQVIPSDANVEVISESVGIPEPKLVASTEIGEALEGQLVTVTNVTVEPGNQFGDYPAFDDYGEFVIDALIGDIDTTVTYESITGVVTYNYNEYKLMPRFEEDFVVEESLLSGYVEGEDTLSDVTTNLVERADDDLEETLLLLEEELNELIETKGNTDQHIASGLQHIEKSLDKYFDRGKQVELNKIENELDKLFSRP
;
A
#
# COMPACT_ATOMS: atom_id res chain seq x y z
N MET A 1 26.46 -21.32 77.25
CA MET A 1 27.71 -21.86 77.83
C MET A 1 28.23 -22.97 76.92
N GLN A 2 29.51 -22.88 76.54
CA GLN A 2 30.50 -23.96 76.33
C GLN A 2 30.05 -25.26 75.63
N ARG A 3 30.54 -25.52 74.40
CA ARG A 3 31.82 -26.18 74.05
C ARG A 3 31.79 -27.73 74.07
N LEU A 4 32.09 -28.27 72.88
CA LEU A 4 33.04 -29.35 72.54
C LEU A 4 32.72 -30.85 72.82
N LYS A 5 32.94 -31.62 71.74
CA LYS A 5 33.64 -32.92 71.62
C LYS A 5 32.88 -34.18 72.08
N SER A 6 32.97 -35.35 71.45
CA SER A 6 33.64 -35.87 70.25
C SER A 6 33.44 -37.40 70.20
N VAL A 7 33.32 -37.97 68.99
CA VAL A 7 33.94 -39.23 68.52
C VAL A 7 33.27 -40.61 68.77
N LEU A 8 32.96 -41.26 67.62
CA LEU A 8 32.90 -42.70 67.23
C LEU A 8 31.87 -43.62 67.96
N LEU A 9 31.09 -44.51 67.33
CA LEU A 9 31.39 -45.49 66.27
C LEU A 9 30.07 -46.13 65.74
N SER A 10 30.10 -46.65 64.51
CA SER A 10 29.22 -47.70 63.94
C SER A 10 27.89 -47.27 63.32
N VAL A 11 27.97 -47.03 62.01
CA VAL A 11 26.87 -46.91 61.04
C VAL A 11 26.31 -48.29 60.74
N PHE A 12 25.00 -48.46 60.98
CA PHE A 12 24.14 -49.41 60.28
C PHE A 12 22.84 -48.65 60.03
N PHE A 13 22.67 -48.11 58.83
CA PHE A 13 21.40 -47.54 58.39
C PHE A 13 21.02 -48.21 57.08
N VAL A 14 19.83 -48.79 57.08
CA VAL A 14 19.20 -49.44 55.94
C VAL A 14 18.94 -48.36 54.88
N VAL A 15 19.66 -48.42 53.77
CA VAL A 15 19.33 -47.66 52.56
C VAL A 15 18.18 -48.40 51.88
N LEU A 16 16.99 -47.80 51.93
CA LEU A 16 15.89 -48.14 51.04
C LEU A 16 16.34 -47.73 49.63
N ILE A 17 16.48 -48.70 48.72
CA ILE A 17 16.67 -48.45 47.30
C ILE A 17 15.33 -47.91 46.78
N SER A 18 15.22 -46.59 46.66
CA SER A 18 14.25 -45.94 45.80
C SER A 18 14.87 -45.93 44.41
N SER A 19 14.39 -46.80 43.53
CA SER A 19 14.65 -46.76 42.11
C SER A 19 14.19 -45.39 41.58
N MET A 20 15.13 -44.50 41.27
CA MET A 20 14.88 -43.45 40.28
C MET A 20 14.51 -44.17 38.98
N LEU A 21 13.26 -44.04 38.56
CA LEU A 21 12.92 -44.15 37.15
C LEU A 21 13.68 -43.00 36.48
N VAL A 22 14.78 -43.33 35.81
CA VAL A 22 15.31 -42.50 34.74
C VAL A 22 14.27 -42.63 33.64
N THR A 23 13.49 -41.58 33.41
CA THR A 23 12.79 -41.43 32.14
C THR A 23 13.86 -41.46 31.06
N PRO A 24 13.74 -42.27 30.01
CA PRO A 24 14.66 -42.13 28.89
C PRO A 24 14.54 -40.70 28.39
N VAL A 25 15.68 -40.00 28.30
CA VAL A 25 15.84 -38.87 27.38
C VAL A 25 15.35 -39.38 26.03
N SER A 26 14.46 -38.62 25.39
CA SER A 26 14.01 -38.94 24.03
C SER A 26 15.23 -39.17 23.16
N ALA A 27 15.19 -40.16 22.27
CA ALA A 27 16.26 -40.27 21.28
C ALA A 27 16.15 -39.04 20.36
N ASP A 28 17.27 -38.35 20.17
CA ASP A 28 17.43 -37.30 19.17
C ASP A 28 17.23 -37.93 17.77
N ASP A 29 16.11 -37.61 17.13
CA ASP A 29 15.62 -38.23 15.90
C ASP A 29 15.74 -37.30 14.67
N PHE A 30 16.34 -36.10 14.80
CA PHE A 30 16.56 -35.19 13.66
C PHE A 30 17.69 -35.69 12.75
N GLU A 31 17.51 -35.54 11.44
CA GLU A 31 18.50 -35.97 10.45
C GLU A 31 19.65 -34.97 10.26
N ASP A 32 19.37 -33.69 10.32
CA ASP A 32 20.32 -32.57 10.16
C ASP A 32 19.77 -31.31 10.89
N LEU A 33 20.36 -30.13 10.65
CA LEU A 33 19.81 -28.85 11.11
C LEU A 33 18.41 -28.60 10.51
N ILE A 34 17.62 -27.80 11.21
CA ILE A 34 16.38 -27.22 10.68
C ILE A 34 16.37 -25.71 10.96
N ILE A 35 15.60 -24.96 10.18
CA ILE A 35 15.18 -23.61 10.51
C ILE A 35 14.03 -23.76 11.52
N SER A 36 14.28 -23.35 12.76
CA SER A 36 13.34 -23.51 13.88
C SER A 36 12.47 -22.28 14.11
N GLU A 37 12.90 -21.09 13.67
CA GLU A 37 12.13 -19.86 13.81
C GLU A 37 12.50 -18.89 12.68
N TYR A 38 11.49 -18.18 12.17
CA TYR A 38 11.61 -17.14 11.14
C TYR A 38 10.85 -15.90 11.61
N VAL A 39 11.51 -14.76 11.61
CA VAL A 39 10.97 -13.50 12.13
C VAL A 39 10.98 -12.46 11.02
N GLU A 40 9.79 -12.17 10.48
CA GLU A 40 9.50 -11.01 9.63
C GLU A 40 8.69 -10.03 10.48
N GLY A 41 9.41 -9.14 11.17
CA GLY A 41 8.84 -8.18 12.11
C GLY A 41 8.94 -6.74 11.62
N SER A 42 8.52 -5.80 12.46
CA SER A 42 8.49 -4.38 12.10
C SER A 42 9.89 -3.82 11.81
N GLY A 43 9.99 -3.02 10.73
CA GLY A 43 11.23 -2.37 10.32
C GLY A 43 12.40 -3.35 10.11
N PHE A 44 13.41 -3.28 10.98
CA PHE A 44 14.61 -4.12 10.91
C PHE A 44 14.56 -5.35 11.83
N ASN A 45 13.41 -5.68 12.40
CA ASN A 45 13.24 -6.91 13.18
C ASN A 45 13.19 -8.13 12.24
N LYS A 46 14.34 -8.49 11.69
CA LYS A 46 14.51 -9.65 10.80
C LYS A 46 15.45 -10.65 11.45
N ALA A 47 15.00 -11.89 11.65
CA ALA A 47 15.83 -12.95 12.21
C ALA A 47 15.45 -14.36 11.73
N LEU A 48 16.42 -15.26 11.81
CA LEU A 48 16.29 -16.69 11.55
C LEU A 48 16.98 -17.46 12.66
N GLU A 49 16.38 -18.55 13.11
CA GLU A 49 16.96 -19.48 14.06
C GLU A 49 17.22 -20.85 13.42
N LEU A 50 18.41 -21.40 13.64
CA LEU A 50 18.73 -22.79 13.33
C LEU A 50 18.77 -23.64 14.60
N TYR A 51 18.21 -24.85 14.55
CA TYR A 51 18.27 -25.81 15.65
C TYR A 51 19.03 -27.09 15.28
N ASN A 52 19.88 -27.57 16.19
CA ASN A 52 20.55 -28.86 16.05
C ASN A 52 19.93 -29.92 16.97
N GLY A 53 19.01 -30.72 16.46
CA GLY A 53 18.41 -31.85 17.21
C GLY A 53 19.03 -33.23 16.95
N THR A 54 20.23 -33.32 16.36
CA THR A 54 20.76 -34.57 15.78
C THR A 54 21.41 -35.54 16.78
N GLY A 55 21.68 -35.10 18.01
CA GLY A 55 22.39 -35.87 19.03
C GLY A 55 23.92 -35.75 18.98
N ASP A 56 24.48 -35.08 17.97
CA ASP A 56 25.91 -34.80 17.81
C ASP A 56 26.17 -33.29 17.55
N SER A 57 27.42 -32.84 17.70
CA SER A 57 27.82 -31.45 17.35
C SER A 57 27.98 -31.30 15.84
N ILE A 58 27.49 -30.20 15.28
CA ILE A 58 27.58 -29.87 13.85
C ILE A 58 28.55 -28.69 13.64
N ASN A 59 29.44 -28.83 12.67
CA ASN A 59 30.30 -27.75 12.21
C ASN A 59 29.52 -26.87 11.22
N LEU A 60 29.31 -25.60 11.57
CA LEU A 60 28.54 -24.66 10.77
C LEU A 60 29.30 -24.13 9.55
N GLU A 61 30.63 -24.30 9.47
CA GLU A 61 31.41 -23.89 8.29
C GLU A 61 31.01 -24.64 7.01
N ASP A 62 30.29 -25.75 7.14
CA ASP A 62 29.78 -26.53 6.00
C ASP A 62 28.39 -26.02 5.52
N TYR A 63 27.80 -25.02 6.20
CA TYR A 63 26.43 -24.55 5.95
C TYR A 63 26.39 -23.06 5.58
N THR A 64 25.47 -22.72 4.69
CA THR A 64 25.22 -21.35 4.22
C THR A 64 23.71 -21.12 4.19
N LEU A 65 23.25 -20.02 4.78
CA LEU A 65 21.89 -19.54 4.58
C LEU A 65 21.86 -18.65 3.35
N VAL A 66 20.87 -18.81 2.48
CA VAL A 66 20.75 -18.00 1.26
C VAL A 66 19.35 -17.43 1.19
N ASN A 67 19.27 -16.12 1.02
CA ASN A 67 18.03 -15.43 0.70
C ASN A 67 17.95 -15.28 -0.83
N PHE A 68 16.92 -15.85 -1.45
CA PHE A 68 16.56 -15.64 -2.84
C PHE A 68 15.46 -14.59 -2.91
N THR A 69 15.85 -13.40 -3.33
CA THR A 69 15.00 -12.21 -3.23
C THR A 69 13.92 -12.21 -4.31
N ASN A 70 12.66 -11.94 -3.93
CA ASN A 70 11.51 -11.75 -4.83
C ASN A 70 11.46 -12.77 -5.99
N GLY A 71 11.45 -14.05 -5.65
CA GLY A 71 11.39 -15.14 -6.64
C GLY A 71 12.68 -15.46 -7.40
N ALA A 72 13.84 -14.96 -6.97
CA ALA A 72 15.13 -15.33 -7.59
C ALA A 72 15.33 -16.86 -7.64
N SER A 73 15.97 -17.34 -8.72
CA SER A 73 16.21 -18.77 -8.91
C SER A 73 17.66 -19.19 -8.70
N GLN A 74 17.94 -20.49 -8.85
CA GLN A 74 19.30 -21.03 -8.84
C GLN A 74 20.09 -20.69 -10.12
N GLU A 75 19.46 -20.14 -11.16
CA GLU A 75 20.22 -19.67 -12.32
C GLU A 75 20.99 -18.38 -11.95
N PRO A 76 22.33 -18.31 -12.11
CA PRO A 76 23.13 -17.20 -11.58
C PRO A 76 22.78 -15.80 -12.12
N ASP A 77 22.11 -15.74 -13.27
CA ASP A 77 21.70 -14.52 -13.96
C ASP A 77 20.21 -14.17 -13.70
N ASP A 78 19.51 -14.91 -12.83
CA ASP A 78 18.07 -14.79 -12.56
C ASP A 78 17.78 -14.33 -11.12
N GLY A 79 17.51 -13.05 -10.94
CA GLY A 79 17.31 -12.41 -9.62
C GLY A 79 18.56 -12.37 -8.72
N PHE A 80 18.38 -11.98 -7.46
CA PHE A 80 19.46 -11.87 -6.48
C PHE A 80 19.40 -13.00 -5.44
N ALA A 81 20.51 -13.70 -5.27
CA ALA A 81 20.73 -14.65 -4.18
C ALA A 81 21.80 -14.12 -3.24
N SER A 82 21.47 -13.92 -1.96
CA SER A 82 22.32 -13.29 -0.96
C SER A 82 22.77 -14.32 0.09
N PRO A 83 23.98 -14.89 -0.02
CA PRO A 83 24.47 -15.88 0.93
C PRO A 83 24.98 -15.26 2.24
N LEU A 84 24.77 -15.99 3.33
CA LEU A 84 25.34 -15.78 4.65
C LEU A 84 26.08 -17.05 5.08
N ASP A 85 27.41 -17.01 4.98
CA ASP A 85 28.28 -18.11 5.45
C ASP A 85 28.24 -18.21 6.98
N LEU A 86 28.00 -19.41 7.49
CA LEU A 86 27.97 -19.69 8.92
C LEU A 86 29.34 -20.14 9.42
N THR A 87 29.59 -19.99 10.73
CA THR A 87 30.86 -20.42 11.33
C THR A 87 30.64 -20.93 12.75
N GLY A 88 31.56 -21.79 13.20
CA GLY A 88 31.55 -22.31 14.57
C GLY A 88 30.99 -23.73 14.67
N GLU A 89 30.72 -24.15 15.90
CA GLU A 89 30.20 -25.48 16.22
C GLU A 89 28.90 -25.31 16.99
N LEU A 90 27.81 -25.91 16.49
CA LEU A 90 26.52 -25.92 17.15
C LEU A 90 26.32 -27.28 17.82
N ALA A 91 26.33 -27.30 19.15
CA ALA A 91 26.13 -28.54 19.91
C ALA A 91 24.68 -29.03 19.79
N SER A 92 24.47 -30.34 19.94
CA SER A 92 23.11 -30.90 19.97
C SER A 92 22.27 -30.27 21.08
N GLY A 93 21.04 -29.90 20.75
CA GLY A 93 20.06 -29.24 21.60
C GLY A 93 20.21 -27.71 21.67
N GLU A 94 21.21 -27.12 21.02
CA GLU A 94 21.41 -25.67 20.99
C GLU A 94 20.86 -25.06 19.69
N THR A 95 20.63 -23.75 19.71
CA THR A 95 20.22 -22.97 18.54
C THR A 95 21.28 -21.95 18.14
N LEU A 96 21.15 -21.41 16.92
CA LEU A 96 21.90 -20.26 16.42
C LEU A 96 20.89 -19.23 15.92
N VAL A 97 20.84 -18.07 16.57
CA VAL A 97 19.99 -16.95 16.14
C VAL A 97 20.80 -15.95 15.32
N VAL A 98 20.43 -15.74 14.06
CA VAL A 98 20.99 -14.70 13.19
C VAL A 98 19.98 -13.56 13.04
N ALA A 99 20.39 -12.31 13.30
CA ALA A 99 19.48 -11.16 13.25
C ALA A 99 20.07 -9.94 12.53
N HIS A 100 19.21 -9.10 11.97
CA HIS A 100 19.62 -7.82 11.38
C HIS A 100 20.18 -6.88 12.47
N ALA A 101 21.29 -6.20 12.20
CA ALA A 101 22.07 -5.44 13.18
C ALA A 101 21.39 -4.16 13.69
N ASN A 102 20.37 -3.68 12.96
CA ASN A 102 19.51 -2.56 13.36
C ASN A 102 18.16 -3.01 13.93
N GLY A 103 17.99 -4.31 14.24
CA GLY A 103 16.81 -4.78 14.95
C GLY A 103 16.64 -4.12 16.32
N SER A 104 15.46 -4.27 16.90
CA SER A 104 15.14 -3.77 18.24
C SER A 104 16.08 -4.35 19.30
N ASP A 105 16.24 -3.63 20.42
CA ASP A 105 17.09 -4.09 21.53
C ASP A 105 16.64 -5.47 22.04
N GLU A 106 15.33 -5.75 22.05
CA GLU A 106 14.77 -7.04 22.49
C GLU A 106 15.18 -8.20 21.57
N LEU A 107 15.11 -8.01 20.26
CA LEU A 107 15.59 -8.99 19.29
C LEU A 107 17.12 -9.19 19.40
N LEU A 108 17.87 -8.09 19.50
CA LEU A 108 19.33 -8.14 19.56
C LEU A 108 19.86 -8.79 20.85
N GLU A 109 19.06 -8.80 21.93
CA GLU A 109 19.37 -9.55 23.16
C GLU A 109 19.29 -11.07 22.95
N LYS A 110 18.53 -11.55 21.95
CA LYS A 110 18.44 -12.98 21.58
C LYS A 110 19.46 -13.41 20.53
N ALA A 111 20.02 -12.48 19.76
CA ALA A 111 20.89 -12.80 18.62
C ALA A 111 22.28 -13.31 19.02
N ASP A 112 22.74 -14.40 18.39
CA ASP A 112 24.11 -14.89 18.49
C ASP A 112 25.03 -14.21 17.47
N VAL A 113 24.49 -13.93 16.28
CA VAL A 113 25.17 -13.28 15.17
C VAL A 113 24.31 -12.15 14.65
N THR A 114 24.92 -10.98 14.47
CA THR A 114 24.26 -9.82 13.89
C THR A 114 24.97 -9.36 12.62
N GLY A 115 24.20 -8.89 11.64
CA GLY A 115 24.73 -8.43 10.37
C GLY A 115 23.77 -7.49 9.65
N SER A 116 24.25 -6.89 8.56
CA SER A 116 23.46 -5.95 7.75
C SER A 116 23.70 -6.15 6.25
N SER A 117 24.03 -7.39 5.87
CA SER A 117 24.10 -7.81 4.46
C SER A 117 22.70 -7.97 3.87
N TYR A 118 22.61 -8.00 2.55
CA TYR A 118 21.34 -8.20 1.84
C TYR A 118 20.60 -9.49 2.21
N PHE A 119 21.30 -10.50 2.73
CA PHE A 119 20.66 -11.69 3.32
C PHE A 119 19.53 -11.34 4.30
N TYR A 120 19.75 -10.36 5.18
CA TYR A 120 18.80 -9.98 6.23
C TYR A 120 17.66 -9.10 5.73
N GLY A 121 17.58 -8.82 4.43
CA GLY A 121 16.59 -7.94 3.83
C GLY A 121 15.30 -8.65 3.42
N PHE A 122 15.03 -9.84 3.95
CA PHE A 122 13.80 -10.56 3.60
C PHE A 122 12.56 -9.85 4.18
N ASN A 123 11.47 -9.87 3.42
CA ASN A 123 10.22 -9.12 3.70
C ASN A 123 8.96 -9.95 3.41
N GLY A 124 9.06 -11.27 3.49
CA GLY A 124 7.93 -12.19 3.44
C GLY A 124 7.74 -12.88 2.09
N ASN A 125 8.18 -12.29 0.98
CA ASN A 125 8.10 -12.90 -0.36
C ASN A 125 9.46 -13.42 -0.88
N ASP A 126 10.45 -13.58 0.00
CA ASP A 126 11.78 -14.15 -0.32
C ASP A 126 11.98 -15.60 0.14
N ALA A 127 12.49 -16.45 -0.75
CA ALA A 127 12.74 -17.83 -0.40
C ALA A 127 14.07 -17.94 0.38
N ILE A 128 14.02 -18.52 1.57
CA ILE A 128 15.20 -18.75 2.40
C ILE A 128 15.57 -20.22 2.33
N VAL A 129 16.83 -20.51 1.99
CA VAL A 129 17.33 -21.88 1.92
C VAL A 129 18.54 -22.06 2.81
N LEU A 130 18.52 -23.11 3.63
CA LEU A 130 19.70 -23.62 4.32
C LEU A 130 20.37 -24.68 3.44
N PHE A 131 21.53 -24.34 2.89
CA PHE A 131 22.35 -25.27 2.13
C PHE A 131 23.49 -25.82 2.96
N LYS A 132 23.93 -27.02 2.56
CA LYS A 132 25.23 -27.59 2.91
C LYS A 132 26.11 -27.67 1.67
N ASP A 133 27.39 -27.34 1.84
CA ASP A 133 28.39 -27.27 0.77
C ASP A 133 27.96 -26.37 -0.42
N TYR A 134 27.36 -25.20 -0.14
CA TYR A 134 26.86 -24.25 -1.14
C TYR A 134 27.97 -23.71 -2.06
N ASP A 135 27.73 -23.71 -3.37
CA ASP A 135 28.57 -23.08 -4.40
C ASP A 135 27.84 -21.88 -5.00
N ASP A 136 28.20 -20.70 -4.51
CA ASP A 136 27.65 -19.40 -4.94
C ASP A 136 27.73 -19.17 -6.46
N SER A 137 28.72 -19.75 -7.16
CA SER A 137 28.87 -19.56 -8.60
C SER A 137 27.81 -20.25 -9.46
N VAL A 138 27.10 -21.21 -8.87
CA VAL A 138 26.00 -21.96 -9.50
C VAL A 138 24.72 -21.94 -8.65
N ARG A 139 24.72 -21.17 -7.55
CA ARG A 139 23.64 -21.05 -6.56
C ARG A 139 23.03 -22.39 -6.13
N ASP A 140 23.88 -23.39 -5.92
CA ASP A 140 23.44 -24.77 -5.66
C ASP A 140 24.25 -25.46 -4.56
N GLY A 141 23.64 -26.43 -3.89
CA GLY A 141 24.17 -27.17 -2.74
C GLY A 141 23.22 -28.28 -2.30
N GLU A 142 23.57 -29.04 -1.25
CA GLU A 142 22.61 -29.95 -0.64
C GLU A 142 21.60 -29.15 0.18
N VAL A 143 20.33 -29.14 -0.22
CA VAL A 143 19.23 -28.47 0.52
C VAL A 143 18.98 -29.24 1.82
N ILE A 144 19.05 -28.51 2.93
CA ILE A 144 18.81 -29.04 4.27
C ILE A 144 17.43 -28.65 4.78
N ASP A 145 17.04 -27.40 4.57
CA ASP A 145 15.73 -26.84 4.90
C ASP A 145 15.42 -25.62 4.00
N SER A 146 14.15 -25.29 3.83
CA SER A 146 13.68 -24.11 3.10
C SER A 146 12.43 -23.48 3.71
N ILE A 147 12.28 -22.17 3.46
CA ILE A 147 11.06 -21.38 3.62
C ILE A 147 10.78 -20.76 2.24
N GLY A 148 9.56 -20.94 1.75
CA GLY A 148 9.18 -20.46 0.42
C GLY A 148 9.79 -21.30 -0.72
N ARG A 149 9.64 -20.79 -1.95
CA ARG A 149 9.94 -21.52 -3.19
C ARG A 149 10.98 -20.78 -4.00
N VAL A 150 12.10 -21.43 -4.31
CA VAL A 150 13.15 -20.83 -5.13
C VAL A 150 12.69 -20.76 -6.58
N GLY A 151 12.78 -19.57 -7.18
CA GLY A 151 12.31 -19.29 -8.53
C GLY A 151 10.85 -18.84 -8.64
N GLU A 152 10.16 -18.56 -7.51
CA GLU A 152 8.76 -18.12 -7.50
C GLU A 152 8.55 -17.00 -6.47
N ASP A 153 7.86 -15.93 -6.89
CA ASP A 153 7.45 -14.83 -6.03
C ASP A 153 5.96 -15.02 -5.66
N PRO A 154 5.61 -15.14 -4.37
CA PRO A 154 4.22 -15.29 -3.93
C PRO A 154 3.45 -13.96 -3.90
N GLY A 155 4.03 -12.86 -4.39
CA GLY A 155 3.45 -11.52 -4.36
C GLY A 155 3.76 -10.80 -3.06
N GLN A 156 3.09 -11.15 -1.96
CA GLN A 156 3.32 -10.51 -0.66
C GLN A 156 3.90 -11.48 0.38
N TYR A 157 3.44 -12.72 0.41
CA TYR A 157 3.86 -13.73 1.37
C TYR A 157 3.47 -15.13 0.90
N TRP A 158 4.15 -16.15 1.40
CA TRP A 158 3.63 -17.51 1.37
C TRP A 158 2.68 -17.75 2.54
N GLY A 159 1.63 -18.52 2.31
CA GLY A 159 0.66 -18.95 3.33
C GLY A 159 -0.74 -18.38 3.13
N ASP A 160 -1.52 -18.42 4.22
CA ASP A 160 -2.91 -17.96 4.25
C ASP A 160 -3.07 -16.72 5.16
N GLU A 161 -4.30 -16.28 5.40
CA GLU A 161 -4.57 -15.12 6.26
C GLU A 161 -4.10 -15.30 7.71
N GLN A 162 -3.97 -16.53 8.19
CA GLN A 162 -3.62 -16.86 9.58
C GLN A 162 -2.13 -17.14 9.75
N THR A 163 -1.53 -17.90 8.83
CA THR A 163 -0.13 -18.34 8.87
C THR A 163 0.56 -17.88 7.61
N ARG A 164 1.41 -16.86 7.72
CA ARG A 164 2.10 -16.27 6.57
C ARG A 164 3.50 -15.79 6.89
N THR A 165 4.31 -15.66 5.86
CA THR A 165 5.71 -15.21 5.99
C THR A 165 5.90 -13.69 6.06
N ALA A 166 4.86 -12.88 5.81
CA ALA A 166 4.91 -11.43 6.01
C ALA A 166 4.21 -11.01 7.31
N ASP A 167 4.81 -10.05 8.00
CA ASP A 167 4.37 -9.43 9.24
C ASP A 167 4.06 -10.43 10.36
N GLN A 168 4.86 -11.50 10.45
CA GLN A 168 4.70 -12.57 11.43
C GLN A 168 6.03 -13.15 11.92
N THR A 169 5.95 -13.74 13.10
CA THR A 169 6.96 -14.69 13.59
C THR A 169 6.43 -16.10 13.40
N LEU A 170 7.16 -16.94 12.68
CA LEU A 170 6.82 -18.34 12.47
C LEU A 170 7.75 -19.21 13.31
N VAL A 171 7.18 -20.02 14.21
CA VAL A 171 7.93 -21.01 15.00
C VAL A 171 7.65 -22.39 14.42
N ARG A 172 8.69 -23.15 14.09
CA ARG A 172 8.54 -24.49 13.53
C ARG A 172 7.86 -25.40 14.55
N ASP A 173 6.83 -26.15 14.14
CA ASP A 173 6.20 -27.14 15.02
C ASP A 173 7.28 -28.12 15.50
N TYR A 174 7.34 -28.33 16.81
CA TYR A 174 8.34 -29.19 17.43
C TYR A 174 8.29 -30.62 16.87
N ASP A 175 7.16 -31.12 16.38
CA ASP A 175 7.07 -32.46 15.82
C ASP A 175 7.71 -32.57 14.41
N VAL A 176 8.08 -31.45 13.77
CA VAL A 176 8.83 -31.42 12.51
C VAL A 176 10.31 -31.69 12.77
N LYS A 177 10.79 -32.87 12.33
CA LYS A 177 12.17 -33.36 12.59
C LYS A 177 13.07 -33.36 11.37
N ILE A 178 12.54 -32.96 10.21
CA ILE A 178 13.22 -32.94 8.92
C ILE A 178 12.79 -31.63 8.26
N GLY A 179 13.75 -30.80 7.88
CA GLY A 179 13.47 -29.58 7.13
C GLY A 179 12.92 -29.88 5.74
N ASP A 180 12.32 -28.88 5.11
CA ASP A 180 11.87 -28.98 3.75
C ASP A 180 13.10 -29.03 2.80
N ARG A 181 13.23 -30.14 2.09
CA ARG A 181 14.38 -30.37 1.19
C ARG A 181 14.05 -30.13 -0.27
N ASN A 182 12.83 -29.71 -0.58
CA ASN A 182 12.37 -29.50 -1.94
C ASN A 182 12.04 -28.03 -2.15
N ILE A 183 12.98 -27.26 -2.68
CA ILE A 183 12.82 -25.83 -2.88
C ILE A 183 11.85 -25.43 -4.02
N HIS A 184 11.05 -26.38 -4.54
CA HIS A 184 10.24 -26.19 -5.74
C HIS A 184 8.79 -26.70 -5.65
N ASP A 185 8.43 -27.53 -4.66
CA ASP A 185 7.02 -27.85 -4.41
C ASP A 185 6.32 -26.72 -3.67
N GLU A 186 4.99 -26.81 -3.58
CA GLU A 186 4.19 -25.80 -2.88
C GLU A 186 4.63 -25.68 -1.42
N PHE A 187 4.79 -24.45 -0.97
CA PHE A 187 5.17 -24.13 0.40
C PHE A 187 3.94 -23.57 1.11
N HIS A 188 3.35 -24.40 1.97
CA HIS A 188 2.20 -24.09 2.81
C HIS A 188 2.69 -24.00 4.26
N PRO A 189 3.02 -22.80 4.78
CA PRO A 189 3.59 -22.66 6.11
C PRO A 189 2.70 -23.25 7.21
N GLU A 190 1.37 -23.26 7.06
CA GLU A 190 0.40 -23.84 7.99
C GLU A 190 0.57 -25.36 8.22
N ASP A 191 1.30 -26.07 7.35
CA ASP A 191 1.59 -27.49 7.52
C ASP A 191 2.67 -27.77 8.58
N GLU A 192 3.60 -26.83 8.78
CA GLU A 192 4.83 -27.05 9.56
C GLU A 192 5.18 -25.94 10.55
N TRP A 193 4.49 -24.80 10.50
CA TRP A 193 4.77 -23.61 11.29
C TRP A 193 3.57 -23.18 12.12
N ILE A 194 3.87 -22.62 13.29
CA ILE A 194 2.89 -22.02 14.19
C ILE A 194 3.08 -20.50 14.12
N PRO A 195 2.07 -19.73 13.67
CA PRO A 195 2.20 -18.29 13.53
C PRO A 195 2.07 -17.58 14.86
N PHE A 196 2.87 -16.53 15.01
CA PHE A 196 2.81 -15.55 16.07
C PHE A 196 2.81 -14.16 15.44
N PHE A 197 2.32 -13.18 16.18
CA PHE A 197 2.31 -11.79 15.72
C PHE A 197 3.72 -11.28 15.42
N ALA A 198 3.81 -10.29 14.52
CA ALA A 198 5.05 -9.57 14.27
C ALA A 198 5.75 -9.18 15.58
N ASP A 199 7.09 -9.23 15.56
CA ASP A 199 7.96 -8.88 16.69
C ASP A 199 7.86 -9.80 17.93
N THR A 200 7.41 -11.05 17.76
CA THR A 200 7.46 -12.05 18.84
C THR A 200 8.88 -12.65 18.94
N PHE A 201 9.62 -12.38 20.01
CA PHE A 201 11.01 -12.87 20.18
C PHE A 201 11.20 -13.85 21.34
N GLU A 202 10.11 -14.21 22.03
CA GLU A 202 10.18 -15.00 23.25
C GLU A 202 10.63 -16.45 23.02
N HIS A 203 10.43 -16.97 21.80
CA HIS A 203 10.80 -18.33 21.40
C HIS A 203 12.26 -18.44 20.93
N LEU A 204 12.85 -17.36 20.40
CA LEU A 204 14.27 -17.32 20.03
C LEU A 204 15.21 -17.73 21.19
N GLY A 205 16.18 -18.56 20.83
CA GLY A 205 17.20 -19.17 21.71
C GLY A 205 16.86 -20.59 22.16
N GLN A 206 15.75 -21.18 21.69
CA GLN A 206 15.28 -22.51 22.06
C GLN A 206 14.29 -23.07 21.03
N HIS A 207 14.25 -24.40 20.89
CA HIS A 207 13.23 -25.08 20.08
C HIS A 207 12.53 -26.14 20.93
N GLU A 208 11.36 -25.76 21.45
CA GLU A 208 10.51 -26.56 22.35
C GLU A 208 9.05 -26.46 21.85
N PRO A 209 8.14 -27.37 22.25
CA PRO A 209 6.73 -27.27 21.86
C PRO A 209 6.11 -25.94 22.27
N VAL A 210 5.47 -25.27 21.31
CA VAL A 210 4.70 -24.04 21.50
C VAL A 210 3.24 -24.27 21.08
N GLU A 211 2.36 -23.38 21.49
CA GLU A 211 0.94 -23.37 21.08
C GLU A 211 0.68 -22.02 20.37
N PRO A 212 -0.25 -21.95 19.41
CA PRO A 212 -0.64 -20.70 18.77
C PRO A 212 -1.05 -19.63 19.80
N PRO A 213 -0.80 -18.34 19.54
CA PRO A 213 -1.19 -17.28 20.45
C PRO A 213 -2.72 -17.24 20.60
N GLU A 214 -3.20 -17.28 21.84
CA GLU A 214 -4.61 -17.01 22.11
C GLU A 214 -4.85 -15.50 22.06
N ILE A 215 -5.76 -15.03 21.20
CA ILE A 215 -6.20 -13.64 21.23
C ILE A 215 -7.08 -13.47 22.47
N GLU A 216 -6.59 -12.70 23.44
CA GLU A 216 -7.37 -12.31 24.60
C GLU A 216 -8.29 -11.12 24.27
N ASP A 217 -9.45 -11.03 24.95
CA ASP A 217 -10.37 -9.90 24.81
C ASP A 217 -9.76 -8.57 25.34
N GLU A 218 -8.77 -8.68 26.24
CA GLU A 218 -8.15 -7.56 26.95
C GLU A 218 -6.62 -7.71 27.02
N TYR A 219 -5.90 -6.61 26.76
CA TYR A 219 -4.44 -6.55 26.92
C TYR A 219 -4.05 -5.40 27.86
N ILE A 220 -3.03 -5.62 28.71
CA ILE A 220 -2.42 -4.53 29.48
C ILE A 220 -1.25 -3.96 28.67
N ALA A 221 -1.29 -2.67 28.38
CA ALA A 221 -0.25 -1.95 27.66
C ALA A 221 0.21 -0.70 28.41
N THR A 222 1.38 -0.19 28.05
CA THR A 222 1.89 1.09 28.56
C THR A 222 1.85 2.13 27.46
N VAL A 223 1.28 3.30 27.75
CA VAL A 223 1.20 4.42 26.79
C VAL A 223 2.61 4.96 26.51
N ASP A 224 3.01 5.03 25.24
CA ASP A 224 4.20 5.76 24.81
C ASP A 224 3.86 7.25 24.62
N ARG A 225 2.84 7.55 23.82
CA ARG A 225 2.38 8.92 23.57
C ARG A 225 0.95 8.96 23.03
N VAL A 226 0.31 10.11 23.21
CA VAL A 226 -0.93 10.47 22.49
C VAL A 226 -0.56 11.05 21.12
N VAL A 227 -1.21 10.57 20.07
CA VAL A 227 -1.02 11.07 18.69
C VAL A 227 -1.95 12.25 18.44
N ASP A 228 -3.24 12.01 18.61
CA ASP A 228 -4.34 12.95 18.41
C ASP A 228 -5.50 12.59 19.38
N GLY A 229 -6.71 13.07 19.11
CA GLY A 229 -7.86 12.93 20.01
C GLY A 229 -8.40 11.50 20.14
N ASP A 230 -8.05 10.58 19.25
CA ASP A 230 -8.58 9.22 19.19
C ASP A 230 -7.53 8.17 18.80
N THR A 231 -6.24 8.53 18.85
CA THR A 231 -5.13 7.64 18.53
C THR A 231 -4.01 7.77 19.57
N ILE A 232 -3.49 6.63 20.04
CA ILE A 232 -2.30 6.57 20.92
C ILE A 232 -1.28 5.58 20.35
N HIS A 233 -0.01 5.75 20.73
CA HIS A 233 0.98 4.68 20.63
C HIS A 233 1.24 4.06 22.00
N ILE A 234 1.48 2.75 22.02
CA ILE A 234 1.96 2.00 23.18
C ILE A 234 3.43 1.62 23.02
N THR A 235 4.11 1.33 24.13
CA THR A 235 5.56 1.07 24.14
C THR A 235 5.95 -0.31 23.59
N SER A 236 5.02 -1.26 23.62
CA SER A 236 5.25 -2.64 23.22
C SER A 236 4.06 -3.08 22.36
N PRO A 237 4.29 -3.79 21.24
CA PRO A 237 3.23 -4.15 20.34
C PRO A 237 2.22 -5.11 20.99
N VAL A 238 0.96 -4.96 20.61
CA VAL A 238 -0.12 -5.91 20.90
C VAL A 238 -0.64 -6.36 19.54
N LEU A 239 -0.70 -7.68 19.31
CA LEU A 239 -0.99 -8.26 18.00
C LEU A 239 -0.12 -7.70 16.86
N GLY A 240 1.16 -7.42 17.14
CA GLY A 240 2.13 -6.95 16.14
C GLY A 240 2.11 -5.45 15.84
N THR A 241 1.27 -4.66 16.51
CA THR A 241 1.19 -3.20 16.29
C THR A 241 1.26 -2.40 17.59
N THR A 242 1.88 -1.23 17.52
CA THR A 242 1.90 -0.25 18.62
C THR A 242 0.85 0.84 18.46
N ASN A 243 0.10 0.84 17.34
CA ASN A 243 -0.79 1.92 16.96
C ASN A 243 -2.20 1.58 17.38
N ILE A 244 -2.78 2.35 18.30
CA ILE A 244 -4.11 2.06 18.84
C ILE A 244 -5.08 3.14 18.35
N ARG A 245 -6.13 2.74 17.64
CA ARG A 245 -7.26 3.58 17.27
C ARG A 245 -8.41 3.30 18.23
N TYR A 246 -8.97 4.37 18.79
CA TYR A 246 -10.08 4.26 19.73
C TYR A 246 -11.35 3.77 19.03
N LEU A 247 -12.03 2.84 19.68
CA LEU A 247 -13.38 2.43 19.32
C LEU A 247 -14.44 3.39 19.87
N ASN A 248 -15.62 3.35 19.25
CA ASN A 248 -16.88 3.92 19.75
C ASN A 248 -16.98 5.45 19.81
N MET A 249 -15.93 6.16 19.41
CA MET A 249 -15.91 7.62 19.29
C MET A 249 -15.10 8.06 18.06
N ASP A 250 -15.28 9.31 17.67
CA ASP A 250 -14.60 9.88 16.50
C ASP A 250 -14.28 11.34 16.81
N THR A 251 -13.00 11.73 16.81
CA THR A 251 -12.63 13.12 17.11
C THR A 251 -12.53 13.97 15.86
N ALA A 252 -12.66 15.29 16.02
CA ALA A 252 -12.46 16.22 14.91
C ALA A 252 -11.04 16.14 14.36
N GLU A 253 -10.90 16.24 13.04
CA GLU A 253 -9.65 15.95 12.33
C GLU A 253 -8.59 17.03 12.55
N THR A 254 -7.31 16.64 12.53
CA THR A 254 -6.18 17.56 12.76
C THR A 254 -5.14 17.60 11.63
N TYR A 255 -5.19 16.66 10.68
CA TYR A 255 -4.15 16.46 9.66
C TYR A 255 -4.28 17.39 8.45
N HIS A 256 -5.49 17.90 8.18
CA HIS A 256 -5.83 18.61 6.94
C HIS A 256 -5.25 20.03 6.86
N GLN A 257 -4.74 20.56 7.97
CA GLN A 257 -4.03 21.83 8.03
C GLN A 257 -3.15 21.93 9.27
N ASP A 258 -2.08 22.73 9.18
CA ASP A 258 -1.09 22.87 10.26
C ASP A 258 -1.64 23.59 11.50
N ASP A 259 -2.46 24.64 11.31
CA ASP A 259 -2.97 25.53 12.38
C ASP A 259 -4.40 26.00 12.07
N TYR A 260 -5.09 26.59 13.06
CA TYR A 260 -6.42 27.16 12.91
C TYR A 260 -6.46 28.66 13.20
N ASP A 261 -7.35 29.40 12.52
CA ASP A 261 -7.66 30.79 12.86
C ASP A 261 -8.89 30.82 13.79
N GLU A 262 -8.70 31.30 15.03
CA GLU A 262 -9.77 31.45 16.02
C GLU A 262 -10.97 32.28 15.51
N ASP A 263 -10.74 33.26 14.63
CA ASP A 263 -11.80 34.10 14.09
C ASP A 263 -12.63 33.36 13.02
N LEU A 264 -12.12 32.25 12.47
CA LEU A 264 -12.76 31.47 11.41
C LEU A 264 -13.42 30.18 11.87
N ILE A 265 -13.25 29.75 13.12
CA ILE A 265 -13.80 28.46 13.63
C ILE A 265 -15.34 28.34 13.58
N LEU A 266 -16.05 29.46 13.39
CA LEU A 266 -17.51 29.52 13.23
C LEU A 266 -17.96 29.79 11.79
N GLU A 267 -17.02 30.01 10.88
CA GLU A 267 -17.27 30.40 9.48
C GLU A 267 -16.67 29.39 8.49
N ASP A 268 -15.63 28.66 8.89
CA ASP A 268 -14.91 27.68 8.09
C ASP A 268 -14.83 26.33 8.83
N PRO A 269 -15.46 25.26 8.29
CA PRO A 269 -15.43 23.95 8.91
C PRO A 269 -14.03 23.36 9.08
N ASN A 270 -13.06 23.69 8.22
CA ASN A 270 -11.69 23.19 8.37
C ASN A 270 -11.05 23.75 9.64
N HIS A 271 -11.20 25.06 9.89
CA HIS A 271 -10.74 25.70 11.12
C HIS A 271 -11.51 25.21 12.36
N SER A 272 -12.82 24.95 12.22
CA SER A 272 -13.62 24.33 13.27
C SER A 272 -13.10 22.94 13.66
N GLN A 273 -12.84 22.08 12.67
CA GLN A 273 -12.31 20.73 12.85
C GLN A 273 -10.97 20.74 13.57
N LYS A 274 -10.01 21.49 13.03
CA LYS A 274 -8.68 21.61 13.63
C LYS A 274 -8.73 22.10 15.07
N TYR A 275 -9.54 23.12 15.36
CA TYR A 275 -9.72 23.64 16.72
C TYR A 275 -10.23 22.56 17.69
N HIS A 276 -11.29 21.85 17.32
CA HIS A 276 -11.89 20.83 18.18
C HIS A 276 -11.02 19.58 18.30
N GLY A 277 -10.33 19.18 17.23
CA GLY A 277 -9.39 18.06 17.23
C GLY A 277 -8.21 18.32 18.16
N GLU A 278 -7.65 19.53 18.14
CA GLU A 278 -6.61 19.92 19.10
C GLU A 278 -7.13 19.97 20.54
N ARG A 279 -8.37 20.45 20.78
CA ARG A 279 -8.98 20.41 22.11
C ARG A 279 -9.17 18.99 22.62
N ALA A 280 -9.57 18.06 21.76
CA ALA A 280 -9.71 16.64 22.10
C ALA A 280 -8.34 16.01 22.40
N THR A 281 -7.33 16.30 21.57
CA THR A 281 -5.95 15.86 21.78
C THR A 281 -5.38 16.36 23.12
N GLU A 282 -5.54 17.67 23.41
CA GLU A 282 -5.12 18.27 24.69
C GLU A 282 -5.80 17.56 25.88
N TYR A 283 -7.10 17.28 25.77
CA TYR A 283 -7.84 16.65 26.84
C TYR A 283 -7.46 15.18 27.04
N LEU A 284 -7.27 14.42 25.95
CA LEU A 284 -6.75 13.06 26.04
C LEU A 284 -5.36 13.03 26.67
N GLN A 285 -4.50 14.01 26.35
CA GLN A 285 -3.21 14.18 27.04
C GLN A 285 -3.39 14.46 28.54
N GLU A 286 -4.44 15.17 28.98
CA GLU A 286 -4.71 15.31 30.42
C GLU A 286 -5.11 13.99 31.10
N LEU A 287 -5.74 13.07 30.36
CA LEU A 287 -6.16 11.76 30.84
C LEU A 287 -5.05 10.70 30.78
N LEU A 288 -4.20 10.72 29.77
CA LEU A 288 -3.13 9.75 29.56
C LEU A 288 -1.79 10.43 29.33
N GLN A 289 -0.80 10.04 30.12
CA GLN A 289 0.58 10.47 30.01
C GLN A 289 1.49 9.31 29.58
N PRO A 290 2.63 9.60 28.94
CA PRO A 290 3.66 8.60 28.69
C PRO A 290 4.03 7.82 29.97
N GLY A 291 3.92 6.51 29.92
CA GLY A 291 4.16 5.59 31.04
C GLY A 291 2.93 5.18 31.85
N ASP A 292 1.74 5.70 31.54
CA ASP A 292 0.50 5.22 32.15
C ASP A 292 0.15 3.81 31.64
N GLU A 293 -0.33 2.94 32.54
CA GLU A 293 -0.84 1.62 32.19
C GLU A 293 -2.31 1.72 31.76
N VAL A 294 -2.64 1.07 30.64
CA VAL A 294 -4.00 0.98 30.09
C VAL A 294 -4.37 -0.47 29.84
N ILE A 295 -5.65 -0.78 29.99
CA ILE A 295 -6.29 -2.00 29.51
C ILE A 295 -6.90 -1.67 28.15
N LEU A 296 -6.48 -2.41 27.13
CA LEU A 296 -6.99 -2.34 25.77
C LEU A 296 -8.02 -3.45 25.61
N LYS A 297 -9.30 -3.10 25.47
CA LYS A 297 -10.36 -4.08 25.21
C LYS A 297 -10.69 -4.07 23.73
N LEU A 298 -10.46 -5.19 23.05
CA LEU A 298 -10.47 -5.25 21.59
C LEU A 298 -11.90 -5.28 21.03
N GLY A 299 -12.05 -4.78 19.80
CA GLY A 299 -13.26 -5.00 18.99
C GLY A 299 -13.34 -6.43 18.44
N GLU A 300 -14.49 -6.78 17.84
CA GLU A 300 -14.64 -8.08 17.17
C GLU A 300 -13.62 -8.24 16.03
N GLU A 301 -13.37 -7.16 15.30
CA GLU A 301 -12.25 -7.02 14.37
C GLU A 301 -11.14 -6.24 15.08
N PRO A 302 -10.05 -6.90 15.53
CA PRO A 302 -9.06 -6.26 16.38
C PRO A 302 -8.14 -5.32 15.60
N LEU A 303 -8.05 -5.43 14.27
CA LEU A 303 -7.21 -4.60 13.41
C LEU A 303 -8.06 -3.96 12.32
N ASP A 304 -7.78 -2.69 11.99
CA ASP A 304 -8.34 -2.07 10.79
C ASP A 304 -7.49 -2.33 9.55
N ALA A 305 -7.97 -1.90 8.38
CA ALA A 305 -7.28 -2.02 7.09
C ALA A 305 -5.91 -1.32 7.04
N TYR A 306 -5.58 -0.46 8.01
CA TYR A 306 -4.29 0.21 8.14
C TYR A 306 -3.35 -0.50 9.14
N GLY A 307 -3.75 -1.66 9.67
CA GLY A 307 -2.99 -2.41 10.67
C GLY A 307 -2.96 -1.77 12.06
N ARG A 308 -3.92 -0.88 12.37
CA ARG A 308 -4.04 -0.29 13.72
C ARG A 308 -4.93 -1.17 14.59
N LEU A 309 -4.56 -1.31 15.85
CA LEU A 309 -5.36 -2.03 16.83
C LEU A 309 -6.60 -1.22 17.22
N LEU A 310 -7.78 -1.79 17.03
CA LEU A 310 -9.07 -1.23 17.39
C LEU A 310 -9.41 -1.62 18.84
N ALA A 311 -9.39 -0.65 19.75
CA ALA A 311 -9.64 -0.93 21.16
C ALA A 311 -10.41 0.19 21.89
N GLU A 312 -11.20 -0.21 22.88
CA GLU A 312 -11.52 0.68 24.01
C GLU A 312 -10.27 0.81 24.89
N VAL A 313 -9.91 2.04 25.27
CA VAL A 313 -8.73 2.30 26.11
C VAL A 313 -9.18 2.67 27.52
N ILE A 314 -8.83 1.83 28.49
CA ILE A 314 -9.24 1.97 29.88
C ILE A 314 -8.00 2.21 30.74
N ARG A 315 -7.92 3.35 31.42
CA ARG A 315 -6.79 3.63 32.31
C ARG A 315 -6.80 2.70 33.52
N ALA A 316 -5.72 1.94 33.70
CA ALA A 316 -5.67 0.85 34.67
C ALA A 316 -5.65 1.32 36.15
N GLU A 317 -5.30 2.58 36.42
CA GLU A 317 -5.21 3.07 37.80
C GLU A 317 -6.57 3.23 38.50
N ASP A 318 -7.62 3.48 37.72
CA ASP A 318 -8.96 3.82 38.20
C ASP A 318 -10.11 3.27 37.35
N ASP A 319 -9.82 2.39 36.39
CA ASP A 319 -10.78 1.80 35.45
C ASP A 319 -11.54 2.85 34.61
N LEU A 320 -10.91 4.00 34.31
CA LEU A 320 -11.52 5.05 33.51
C LEU A 320 -11.41 4.72 32.01
N ASN A 321 -12.53 4.40 31.35
CA ASN A 321 -12.60 4.38 29.89
C ASN A 321 -12.41 5.82 29.35
N THR A 322 -11.26 6.08 28.74
CA THR A 322 -10.87 7.43 28.33
C THR A 322 -11.66 7.89 27.11
N GLY A 323 -12.01 7.00 26.18
CA GLY A 323 -12.86 7.34 25.03
C GLY A 323 -14.28 7.74 25.46
N LEU A 324 -14.86 7.00 26.40
CA LEU A 324 -16.14 7.35 27.00
C LEU A 324 -16.09 8.69 27.74
N GLU A 325 -14.97 9.00 28.41
CA GLU A 325 -14.77 10.28 29.08
C GLU A 325 -14.66 11.46 28.10
N LEU A 326 -13.97 11.28 26.96
CA LEU A 326 -13.97 12.28 25.88
C LEU A 326 -15.39 12.58 25.39
N VAL A 327 -16.21 11.55 25.18
CA VAL A 327 -17.61 11.74 24.78
C VAL A 327 -18.41 12.44 25.88
N ARG A 328 -18.24 12.02 27.14
CA ARG A 328 -18.94 12.59 28.31
C ARG A 328 -18.68 14.07 28.51
N GLU A 329 -17.44 14.51 28.29
CA GLU A 329 -17.05 15.92 28.43
C GLU A 329 -17.20 16.72 27.12
N GLY A 330 -17.75 16.10 26.07
CA GLY A 330 -18.07 16.76 24.80
C GLY A 330 -16.85 17.06 23.93
N HIS A 331 -15.75 16.32 24.10
CA HIS A 331 -14.57 16.42 23.24
C HIS A 331 -14.66 15.55 21.97
N ALA A 332 -15.54 14.55 21.96
CA ALA A 332 -15.80 13.69 20.81
C ALA A 332 -17.29 13.38 20.67
N PRO A 333 -17.84 13.28 19.44
CA PRO A 333 -19.04 12.50 19.19
C PRO A 333 -18.83 11.00 19.45
N SER A 334 -19.90 10.30 19.81
CA SER A 334 -19.95 8.83 19.80
C SER A 334 -20.10 8.35 18.37
N TYR A 335 -19.38 7.29 17.99
CA TYR A 335 -19.37 6.77 16.64
C TYR A 335 -19.27 5.24 16.68
N PHE A 336 -20.41 4.58 16.49
CA PHE A 336 -20.51 3.11 16.51
C PHE A 336 -20.73 2.59 15.10
N ILE A 337 -19.78 1.80 14.61
CA ILE A 337 -19.94 0.98 13.40
C ILE A 337 -20.36 -0.41 13.87
N TRP A 338 -21.33 -1.02 13.19
CA TRP A 338 -21.70 -2.41 13.48
C TRP A 338 -20.52 -3.35 13.19
N PRO A 339 -20.20 -4.33 14.06
CA PRO A 339 -20.89 -4.68 15.31
C PRO A 339 -20.58 -3.73 16.49
N ILE A 340 -21.60 -3.42 17.30
CA ILE A 340 -21.46 -2.47 18.43
C ILE A 340 -20.66 -3.01 19.64
N GLY A 341 -20.30 -4.29 19.63
CA GLY A 341 -19.66 -4.96 20.75
C GLY A 341 -20.58 -5.09 21.97
N ASP A 342 -20.06 -4.76 23.15
CA ASP A 342 -20.78 -4.92 24.42
C ASP A 342 -21.96 -3.95 24.57
N GLU A 343 -23.17 -4.49 24.81
CA GLU A 343 -24.42 -3.71 24.91
C GLU A 343 -24.40 -2.74 26.11
N GLU A 344 -23.72 -3.07 27.22
CA GLU A 344 -23.63 -2.18 28.39
C GLU A 344 -22.73 -0.97 28.05
N THR A 345 -21.58 -1.19 27.40
CA THR A 345 -20.72 -0.11 26.87
C THR A 345 -21.51 0.81 25.94
N TYR A 346 -22.25 0.27 24.97
CA TYR A 346 -23.04 1.08 24.03
C TYR A 346 -24.03 2.01 24.77
N LEU A 347 -24.74 1.48 25.77
CA LEU A 347 -25.68 2.25 26.58
C LEU A 347 -25.00 3.36 27.41
N GLU A 348 -23.77 3.12 27.89
CA GLU A 348 -23.00 4.14 28.60
C GLU A 348 -22.58 5.30 27.69
N TYR A 349 -22.11 5.00 26.48
CA TYR A 349 -21.78 6.01 25.48
C TYR A 349 -23.01 6.81 25.05
N GLN A 350 -24.14 6.14 24.79
CA GLN A 350 -25.39 6.80 24.47
C GLN A 350 -25.79 7.81 25.55
N GLU A 351 -25.75 7.42 26.83
CA GLU A 351 -26.10 8.31 27.93
C GLU A 351 -25.10 9.47 28.07
N ALA A 352 -23.80 9.20 27.91
CA ALA A 352 -22.75 10.22 27.95
C ALA A 352 -22.92 11.26 26.84
N ALA A 353 -23.09 10.81 25.59
CA ALA A 353 -23.30 11.67 24.43
C ALA A 353 -24.58 12.52 24.59
N ARG A 354 -25.68 11.92 25.06
CA ARG A 354 -26.93 12.63 25.33
C ARG A 354 -26.75 13.73 26.39
N GLN A 355 -26.01 13.45 27.46
CA GLN A 355 -25.74 14.45 28.51
C GLN A 355 -24.84 15.57 28.00
N ALA A 356 -23.77 15.27 27.26
CA ALA A 356 -22.87 16.27 26.69
C ALA A 356 -23.60 17.24 25.75
N GLU A 357 -24.54 16.73 24.94
CA GLU A 357 -25.39 17.54 24.06
C GLU A 357 -26.38 18.41 24.86
N GLU A 358 -27.08 17.84 25.86
CA GLU A 358 -28.02 18.58 26.70
C GLU A 358 -27.36 19.71 27.51
N ASP A 359 -26.15 19.45 28.01
CA ASP A 359 -25.35 20.40 28.79
C ASP A 359 -24.50 21.33 27.90
N LYS A 360 -24.50 21.12 26.58
CA LYS A 360 -23.81 21.94 25.56
C LYS A 360 -22.31 22.02 25.79
N LEU A 361 -21.68 20.86 26.01
CA LEU A 361 -20.26 20.73 26.27
C LEU A 361 -19.45 20.64 24.96
N GLY A 362 -18.25 21.22 24.96
CA GLY A 362 -17.26 21.12 23.87
C GLY A 362 -17.84 21.31 22.47
N VAL A 363 -17.80 20.25 21.66
CA VAL A 363 -18.29 20.21 20.26
C VAL A 363 -19.78 20.55 20.15
N TRP A 364 -20.55 20.40 21.22
CA TRP A 364 -21.98 20.74 21.30
C TRP A 364 -22.26 22.14 21.85
N SER A 365 -21.22 22.95 22.12
CA SER A 365 -21.38 24.26 22.75
C SER A 365 -22.08 25.29 21.86
N GLU A 366 -22.84 26.21 22.46
CA GLU A 366 -23.46 27.32 21.70
C GLU A 366 -22.45 28.41 21.28
N GLU A 367 -21.32 28.51 21.97
CA GLU A 367 -20.31 29.54 21.69
C GLU A 367 -19.34 29.12 20.59
N LYS A 368 -18.94 27.84 20.60
CA LYS A 368 -18.00 27.24 19.66
C LYS A 368 -18.46 25.83 19.28
N PRO A 369 -19.60 25.66 18.59
CA PRO A 369 -20.02 24.34 18.14
C PRO A 369 -19.02 23.79 17.13
N LEU A 370 -18.93 22.48 17.02
CA LEU A 370 -18.32 21.82 15.87
C LEU A 370 -19.26 21.99 14.68
N MET A 371 -18.75 22.48 13.55
CA MET A 371 -19.59 22.83 12.39
C MET A 371 -20.14 21.62 11.63
N GLU A 372 -19.41 20.50 11.64
CA GLU A 372 -19.77 19.24 10.99
C GLU A 372 -19.10 18.10 11.78
N LEU A 373 -19.72 16.93 11.89
CA LEU A 373 -19.08 15.78 12.56
C LEU A 373 -17.89 15.27 11.75
N PRO A 374 -16.94 14.52 12.34
CA PRO A 374 -15.71 14.15 11.63
C PRO A 374 -15.97 13.30 10.38
N PHE A 375 -16.96 12.39 10.41
CA PHE A 375 -17.34 11.66 9.19
C PHE A 375 -17.95 12.55 8.09
N GLU A 376 -18.64 13.65 8.46
CA GLU A 376 -19.15 14.65 7.50
C GLU A 376 -17.99 15.45 6.91
N PHE A 377 -17.02 15.83 7.74
CA PHE A 377 -15.79 16.47 7.29
C PHE A 377 -15.06 15.59 6.28
N ARG A 378 -14.84 14.30 6.58
CA ARG A 378 -14.18 13.36 5.65
C ARG A 378 -14.98 13.24 4.34
N SER A 379 -16.30 13.20 4.43
CA SER A 379 -17.15 13.20 3.23
C SER A 379 -16.95 14.43 2.34
N ARG A 380 -16.94 15.63 2.93
CA ARG A 380 -16.76 16.89 2.22
C ARG A 380 -15.32 17.14 1.75
N TYR A 381 -14.33 16.80 2.58
CA TYR A 381 -12.92 17.11 2.35
C TYR A 381 -12.29 16.13 1.36
N ASP A 382 -12.63 14.85 1.45
CA ASP A 382 -12.12 13.82 0.55
C ASP A 382 -13.03 13.58 -0.68
N ASP A 383 -14.10 14.37 -0.84
CA ASP A 383 -15.15 14.21 -1.86
C ASP A 383 -15.74 12.77 -1.90
N ARG A 384 -15.90 12.16 -0.72
CA ARG A 384 -16.41 10.79 -0.55
C ARG A 384 -17.86 10.80 -0.09
N PRO A 385 -18.81 10.16 -0.80
CA PRO A 385 -20.20 10.13 -0.36
C PRO A 385 -20.35 9.35 0.96
N LEU A 386 -21.35 9.74 1.75
CA LEU A 386 -21.81 8.94 2.88
C LEU A 386 -22.39 7.62 2.34
N HIS A 387 -21.91 6.49 2.85
CA HIS A 387 -22.30 5.16 2.35
C HIS A 387 -22.99 4.28 3.40
N ARG A 388 -22.73 4.52 4.69
CA ARG A 388 -23.26 3.67 5.77
C ARG A 388 -24.72 3.98 6.09
N MET A 389 -25.56 2.94 6.18
CA MET A 389 -26.93 3.07 6.66
C MET A 389 -26.93 3.47 8.13
N VAL A 390 -27.89 4.31 8.54
CA VAL A 390 -27.91 4.86 9.90
C VAL A 390 -29.08 4.28 10.69
N GLY A 391 -28.78 3.35 11.59
CA GLY A 391 -29.75 2.78 12.52
C GLY A 391 -30.04 3.67 13.72
N ASN A 392 -31.31 3.77 14.09
CA ASN A 392 -31.76 4.29 15.37
C ASN A 392 -32.02 3.12 16.33
N SER A 393 -31.17 2.96 17.34
CA SER A 393 -31.24 1.86 18.32
C SER A 393 -32.50 1.89 19.20
N SER A 394 -33.15 3.05 19.36
CA SER A 394 -34.39 3.17 20.14
C SER A 394 -35.63 2.73 19.37
N THR A 395 -35.69 2.98 18.06
CA THR A 395 -36.85 2.66 17.22
C THR A 395 -36.69 1.37 16.42
N MET A 396 -35.47 0.84 16.32
CA MET A 396 -35.09 -0.25 15.42
C MET A 396 -35.41 0.10 13.96
N GLN A 397 -35.19 1.36 13.58
CA GLN A 397 -35.35 1.80 12.20
C GLN A 397 -34.03 2.29 11.63
N TYR A 398 -33.75 2.01 10.35
CA TYR A 398 -32.60 2.59 9.65
C TYR A 398 -33.02 3.66 8.64
N TYR A 399 -32.08 4.55 8.36
CA TYR A 399 -32.20 5.71 7.49
C TYR A 399 -31.10 5.65 6.43
N LEU A 400 -31.34 6.34 5.31
CA LEU A 400 -30.32 6.50 4.27
C LEU A 400 -29.11 7.28 4.81
N PRO A 401 -27.91 7.12 4.22
CA PRO A 401 -26.69 7.75 4.72
C PRO A 401 -26.82 9.28 4.84
N ASP A 402 -27.46 9.92 3.86
CA ASP A 402 -27.68 11.38 3.84
C ASP A 402 -28.75 11.85 4.84
N ASP A 403 -29.57 10.94 5.38
CA ASP A 403 -30.64 11.25 6.35
C ASP A 403 -30.18 11.02 7.81
N TYR A 404 -28.87 10.92 8.06
CA TYR A 404 -28.30 10.67 9.40
C TYR A 404 -28.78 11.66 10.48
N GLU A 405 -29.10 12.90 10.10
CA GLU A 405 -29.61 13.92 11.03
C GLU A 405 -30.98 13.58 11.63
N GLU A 406 -31.77 12.72 10.97
CA GLU A 406 -33.07 12.26 11.48
C GLU A 406 -32.93 11.33 12.70
N VAL A 407 -31.74 10.74 12.88
CA VAL A 407 -31.39 9.94 14.06
C VAL A 407 -30.65 10.83 15.05
N PRO A 408 -31.09 10.94 16.32
CA PRO A 408 -30.32 11.63 17.36
C PRO A 408 -28.91 11.05 17.44
N HIS A 409 -27.89 11.91 17.54
CA HIS A 409 -26.48 11.51 17.51
C HIS A 409 -26.14 10.34 18.46
N TYR A 410 -26.68 10.37 19.67
CA TYR A 410 -26.47 9.33 20.69
C TYR A 410 -27.25 8.01 20.46
N GLU A 411 -28.11 7.92 19.45
CA GLU A 411 -28.86 6.70 19.09
C GLU A 411 -28.36 6.07 17.77
N ARG A 412 -27.34 6.65 17.14
CA ARG A 412 -26.82 6.22 15.83
C ARG A 412 -25.98 4.95 15.94
N ILE A 413 -26.24 4.00 15.05
CA ILE A 413 -25.36 2.88 14.72
C ILE A 413 -25.19 2.89 13.20
N PHE A 414 -23.96 2.85 12.71
CA PHE A 414 -23.65 2.86 11.29
C PHE A 414 -23.47 1.42 10.80
N PHE A 415 -24.33 0.99 9.89
CA PHE A 415 -24.23 -0.31 9.22
C PHE A 415 -23.49 -0.15 7.89
N PRO A 416 -22.62 -1.10 7.51
CA PRO A 416 -21.90 -1.05 6.25
C PRO A 416 -22.85 -0.99 5.04
N ASP A 417 -23.99 -1.67 5.13
CA ASP A 417 -25.00 -1.76 4.07
C ASP A 417 -26.42 -1.99 4.64
N GLU A 418 -27.40 -2.02 3.75
CA GLU A 418 -28.81 -2.27 4.09
C GLU A 418 -29.07 -3.73 4.51
N MET A 419 -28.33 -4.71 3.98
CA MET A 419 -28.48 -6.12 4.33
C MET A 419 -28.17 -6.35 5.80
N THR A 420 -27.06 -5.79 6.26
CA THR A 420 -26.58 -5.91 7.64
C THR A 420 -27.59 -5.30 8.60
N ALA A 421 -28.13 -4.12 8.28
CA ALA A 421 -29.17 -3.49 9.10
C ALA A 421 -30.43 -4.38 9.19
N LEU A 422 -30.88 -4.95 8.08
CA LEU A 422 -32.04 -5.85 8.03
C LEU A 422 -31.78 -7.18 8.77
N ALA A 423 -30.57 -7.73 8.68
CA ALA A 423 -30.17 -8.96 9.37
C ALA A 423 -30.21 -8.78 10.89
N GLU A 424 -29.86 -7.58 11.36
CA GLU A 424 -29.97 -7.17 12.77
C GLU A 424 -31.38 -6.73 13.18
N GLY A 425 -32.35 -6.84 12.26
CA GLY A 425 -33.76 -6.62 12.52
C GLY A 425 -34.20 -5.15 12.52
N TYR A 426 -33.41 -4.26 11.93
CA TYR A 426 -33.84 -2.88 11.68
C TYR A 426 -34.79 -2.82 10.48
N GLU A 427 -35.82 -1.96 10.56
CA GLU A 427 -36.77 -1.73 9.46
C GLU A 427 -36.52 -0.35 8.79
N PRO A 428 -36.79 -0.16 7.49
CA PRO A 428 -36.61 1.15 6.85
C PRO A 428 -37.53 2.21 7.47
N ALA A 429 -36.99 3.39 7.75
CA ALA A 429 -37.74 4.56 8.20
C ALA A 429 -38.50 5.29 7.07
N PHE A 430 -38.32 4.84 5.82
CA PHE A 430 -38.87 5.43 4.60
C PHE A 430 -39.68 4.38 3.80
N GLU A 431 -40.52 4.85 2.88
CA GLU A 431 -41.23 3.95 1.97
C GLU A 431 -40.29 3.56 0.82
N ARG A 432 -40.08 2.25 0.62
CA ARG A 432 -39.38 1.68 -0.54
C ARG A 432 -40.12 0.46 -1.09
N ASP A 433 -39.77 0.08 -2.31
CA ASP A 433 -40.20 -1.19 -2.89
C ASP A 433 -39.46 -2.37 -2.21
N PRO A 434 -39.98 -3.61 -2.31
CA PRO A 434 -39.32 -4.79 -1.74
C PRO A 434 -37.95 -5.02 -2.39
N VAL A 435 -36.94 -5.27 -1.57
CA VAL A 435 -35.57 -5.58 -2.02
C VAL A 435 -35.24 -7.03 -1.72
N ILE A 436 -34.23 -7.56 -2.39
CA ILE A 436 -33.81 -8.95 -2.25
C ILE A 436 -33.26 -9.23 -0.85
N ALA A 437 -32.62 -8.25 -0.22
CA ALA A 437 -32.20 -8.37 1.18
C ALA A 437 -33.35 -8.76 2.13
N ASP A 438 -34.56 -8.23 1.94
CA ASP A 438 -35.73 -8.61 2.74
C ASP A 438 -36.02 -10.12 2.65
N ALA A 439 -35.79 -10.72 1.48
CA ALA A 439 -35.99 -12.15 1.28
C ALA A 439 -34.86 -12.99 1.86
N ARG A 440 -33.63 -12.47 1.87
CA ARG A 440 -32.46 -13.17 2.40
C ARG A 440 -32.46 -13.29 3.92
N VAL A 441 -32.93 -12.25 4.61
CA VAL A 441 -33.04 -12.26 6.09
C VAL A 441 -34.33 -12.92 6.60
N ALA A 442 -35.26 -13.27 5.71
CA ALA A 442 -36.53 -13.87 6.10
C ALA A 442 -36.38 -15.34 6.50
N ASP A 443 -37.07 -15.73 7.58
CA ASP A 443 -37.20 -17.14 7.99
C ASP A 443 -37.62 -18.05 6.81
N LEU A 444 -37.04 -19.25 6.74
CA LEU A 444 -37.46 -20.26 5.76
C LEU A 444 -38.96 -20.56 5.86
N GLY A 445 -39.62 -20.67 4.70
CA GLY A 445 -41.07 -20.88 4.62
C GLY A 445 -41.89 -19.59 4.64
N THR A 446 -41.25 -18.43 4.65
CA THR A 446 -41.91 -17.12 4.61
C THR A 446 -42.30 -16.74 3.19
N ASN A 447 -43.47 -16.12 3.04
CA ASN A 447 -43.85 -15.56 1.74
C ASN A 447 -43.24 -14.18 1.57
N VAL A 448 -42.44 -14.03 0.52
CA VAL A 448 -41.70 -12.81 0.18
C VAL A 448 -42.07 -12.35 -1.23
N MET A 449 -41.78 -11.08 -1.50
CA MET A 449 -41.85 -10.47 -2.82
C MET A 449 -40.50 -9.82 -3.09
N VAL A 450 -39.95 -10.04 -4.28
CA VAL A 450 -38.69 -9.44 -4.71
C VAL A 450 -38.85 -8.82 -6.08
N GLU A 451 -38.10 -7.76 -6.32
CA GLU A 451 -37.87 -7.15 -7.63
C GLU A 451 -36.37 -7.11 -7.89
N GLY A 452 -35.96 -7.31 -9.13
CA GLY A 452 -34.54 -7.26 -9.49
C GLY A 452 -34.28 -7.72 -10.92
N THR A 453 -33.04 -7.55 -11.34
CA THR A 453 -32.58 -7.84 -12.70
C THR A 453 -32.09 -9.29 -12.80
N VAL A 454 -32.53 -10.00 -13.83
CA VAL A 454 -32.05 -11.35 -14.12
C VAL A 454 -30.60 -11.30 -14.62
N THR A 455 -29.66 -11.83 -13.84
CA THR A 455 -28.23 -11.90 -14.19
C THR A 455 -27.86 -13.22 -14.87
N HIS A 456 -28.58 -14.30 -14.55
CA HIS A 456 -28.43 -15.62 -15.16
C HIS A 456 -29.72 -16.46 -15.09
N LYS A 457 -29.82 -17.51 -15.92
CA LYS A 457 -30.93 -18.48 -15.85
C LYS A 457 -30.51 -19.90 -16.21
N VAL A 458 -30.95 -20.87 -15.39
CA VAL A 458 -30.63 -22.30 -15.56
C VAL A 458 -31.92 -23.13 -15.55
N GLU A 459 -32.16 -23.92 -16.62
CA GLU A 459 -33.29 -24.85 -16.66
C GLU A 459 -32.94 -26.18 -15.96
N ALA A 460 -33.63 -26.48 -14.86
CA ALA A 460 -33.40 -27.68 -14.07
C ALA A 460 -34.72 -28.36 -13.69
N SER A 461 -34.86 -29.64 -14.07
CA SER A 461 -36.04 -30.47 -13.75
C SER A 461 -37.39 -29.91 -14.24
N GLY A 462 -37.39 -29.19 -15.37
CA GLY A 462 -38.60 -28.62 -15.99
C GLY A 462 -39.12 -27.34 -15.32
N MET A 463 -38.28 -26.71 -14.49
CA MET A 463 -38.44 -25.35 -13.96
C MET A 463 -37.15 -24.59 -14.23
N ILE A 464 -37.20 -23.26 -14.17
CA ILE A 464 -36.06 -22.38 -14.39
C ILE A 464 -35.67 -21.76 -13.04
N ASN A 465 -34.37 -21.76 -12.76
CA ASN A 465 -33.73 -20.96 -11.72
C ASN A 465 -33.30 -19.65 -12.37
N TYR A 466 -33.91 -18.54 -11.98
CA TYR A 466 -33.46 -17.21 -12.36
C TYR A 466 -32.58 -16.66 -11.24
N TYR A 467 -31.34 -16.32 -11.55
CA TYR A 467 -30.48 -15.56 -10.64
C TYR A 467 -30.88 -14.11 -10.80
N VAL A 468 -31.38 -13.52 -9.72
CA VAL A 468 -31.95 -12.17 -9.73
C VAL A 468 -31.17 -11.34 -8.74
N GLN A 469 -30.76 -10.14 -9.15
CA GLN A 469 -29.95 -9.23 -8.35
C GLN A 469 -30.55 -7.83 -8.35
N ASP A 470 -30.47 -7.17 -7.22
CA ASP A 470 -30.71 -5.74 -7.06
C ASP A 470 -29.49 -5.09 -6.39
N HIS A 471 -29.63 -3.83 -5.98
CA HIS A 471 -28.55 -3.08 -5.33
C HIS A 471 -28.20 -3.58 -3.91
N THR A 472 -28.98 -4.51 -3.35
CA THR A 472 -28.82 -5.00 -1.97
C THR A 472 -28.25 -6.42 -1.91
N ALA A 473 -28.62 -7.30 -2.85
CA ALA A 473 -28.10 -8.67 -2.95
C ALA A 473 -28.64 -9.39 -4.20
N ALA A 474 -28.33 -10.68 -4.30
CA ALA A 474 -28.95 -11.60 -5.23
C ALA A 474 -29.61 -12.81 -4.55
N ILE A 475 -30.57 -13.41 -5.26
CA ILE A 475 -31.26 -14.63 -4.85
C ILE A 475 -31.74 -15.42 -6.07
N VAL A 476 -31.84 -16.74 -5.93
CA VAL A 476 -32.45 -17.59 -6.95
C VAL A 476 -33.98 -17.56 -6.85
N VAL A 477 -34.64 -17.21 -7.94
CA VAL A 477 -36.10 -17.32 -8.13
C VAL A 477 -36.40 -18.54 -8.98
N ARG A 478 -37.00 -19.57 -8.38
CA ARG A 478 -37.34 -20.83 -9.05
C ARG A 478 -38.81 -20.87 -9.47
N THR A 479 -39.07 -20.98 -10.77
CA THR A 479 -40.44 -20.97 -11.33
C THR A 479 -40.57 -21.79 -12.61
N GLY A 480 -41.78 -22.28 -12.90
CA GLY A 480 -42.12 -22.90 -14.20
C GLY A 480 -42.97 -22.02 -15.11
N ASP A 481 -43.38 -20.84 -14.63
CA ASP A 481 -44.36 -19.96 -15.27
C ASP A 481 -43.80 -18.53 -15.43
N LEU A 482 -42.62 -18.40 -16.04
CA LEU A 482 -41.98 -17.14 -16.42
C LEU A 482 -41.19 -17.32 -17.72
N ASP A 483 -41.13 -16.28 -18.56
CA ASP A 483 -40.38 -16.25 -19.82
C ASP A 483 -39.54 -14.96 -19.86
N ALA A 484 -38.58 -14.87 -18.94
CA ALA A 484 -37.64 -13.75 -18.81
C ALA A 484 -36.27 -14.07 -19.45
N GLU A 485 -35.60 -13.04 -19.96
CA GLU A 485 -34.23 -13.07 -20.48
C GLU A 485 -33.25 -12.40 -19.48
N VAL A 486 -31.96 -12.66 -19.67
CA VAL A 486 -30.92 -11.94 -18.91
C VAL A 486 -31.00 -10.45 -19.25
N GLY A 487 -30.95 -9.60 -18.23
CA GLY A 487 -31.16 -8.15 -18.31
C GLY A 487 -32.62 -7.71 -18.19
N ASP A 488 -33.59 -8.64 -18.13
CA ASP A 488 -34.96 -8.29 -17.78
C ASP A 488 -35.10 -8.05 -16.29
N GLU A 489 -35.92 -7.07 -15.92
CA GLU A 489 -36.32 -6.86 -14.53
C GLU A 489 -37.61 -7.64 -14.26
N ILE A 490 -37.60 -8.44 -13.20
CA ILE A 490 -38.73 -9.29 -12.83
C ILE A 490 -39.24 -8.94 -11.44
N ARG A 491 -40.54 -9.16 -11.24
CA ARG A 491 -41.17 -9.21 -9.92
C ARG A 491 -41.61 -10.64 -9.64
N ALA A 492 -41.18 -11.21 -8.52
CA ALA A 492 -41.55 -12.55 -8.10
C ALA A 492 -42.11 -12.56 -6.69
N ALA A 493 -43.14 -13.40 -6.46
CA ALA A 493 -43.70 -13.64 -5.13
C ALA A 493 -43.81 -15.14 -4.87
N GLY A 494 -43.24 -15.58 -3.75
CA GLY A 494 -43.08 -17.00 -3.46
C GLY A 494 -42.71 -17.25 -2.02
N THR A 495 -42.35 -18.50 -1.73
CA THR A 495 -41.93 -18.93 -0.40
C THR A 495 -40.41 -19.13 -0.37
N THR A 496 -39.72 -18.63 0.66
CA THR A 496 -38.29 -18.89 0.89
C THR A 496 -38.07 -20.38 1.20
N GLU A 497 -37.13 -21.01 0.52
CA GLU A 497 -36.74 -22.41 0.71
C GLU A 497 -35.23 -22.57 0.51
N GLU A 498 -34.65 -23.63 1.07
CA GLU A 498 -33.28 -24.03 0.78
C GLU A 498 -33.27 -25.29 -0.10
N PHE A 499 -32.35 -25.31 -1.07
CA PHE A 499 -32.09 -26.48 -1.89
C PHE A 499 -30.59 -26.74 -1.99
N TYR A 500 -30.14 -27.84 -1.39
CA TYR A 500 -28.71 -28.16 -1.21
C TYR A 500 -27.89 -27.08 -0.49
N GLY A 501 -28.57 -26.26 0.33
CA GLY A 501 -27.95 -25.19 1.12
C GLY A 501 -28.04 -23.82 0.45
N MET A 502 -28.35 -23.74 -0.84
CA MET A 502 -28.65 -22.48 -1.51
C MET A 502 -30.05 -21.99 -1.16
N LEU A 503 -30.15 -20.72 -0.77
CA LEU A 503 -31.39 -20.01 -0.53
C LEU A 503 -32.06 -19.63 -1.85
N GLN A 504 -33.36 -19.91 -1.94
CA GLN A 504 -34.15 -19.60 -3.13
C GLN A 504 -35.59 -19.23 -2.78
N ILE A 505 -36.26 -18.58 -3.73
CA ILE A 505 -37.69 -18.31 -3.70
C ILE A 505 -38.38 -19.30 -4.63
N MET A 506 -39.22 -20.17 -4.06
CA MET A 506 -40.18 -20.96 -4.85
C MET A 506 -41.34 -20.07 -5.27
N ALA A 507 -41.27 -19.52 -6.48
CA ALA A 507 -42.24 -18.52 -6.94
C ALA A 507 -43.61 -19.15 -7.18
N SER A 508 -44.63 -18.54 -6.58
CA SER A 508 -46.04 -18.84 -6.85
C SER A 508 -46.62 -17.98 -7.98
N ASN A 509 -45.99 -16.82 -8.23
CA ASN A 509 -46.22 -15.93 -9.35
C ASN A 509 -44.92 -15.20 -9.67
N ALA A 510 -44.63 -14.97 -10.95
CA ALA A 510 -43.56 -14.10 -11.39
C ALA A 510 -43.97 -13.42 -12.70
N GLU A 511 -43.53 -12.19 -12.91
CA GLU A 511 -43.76 -11.44 -14.14
C GLU A 511 -42.54 -10.60 -14.50
N VAL A 512 -42.28 -10.44 -15.80
CA VAL A 512 -41.35 -9.42 -16.30
C VAL A 512 -42.05 -8.08 -16.14
N ILE A 513 -41.45 -7.18 -15.36
CA ILE A 513 -41.98 -5.83 -15.15
C ILE A 513 -41.35 -4.82 -16.11
N GLU A 514 -40.11 -5.08 -16.56
CA GLU A 514 -39.43 -4.31 -17.59
C GLU A 514 -38.53 -5.21 -18.46
N GLU A 515 -38.58 -5.02 -19.78
CA GLU A 515 -37.74 -5.76 -20.74
C GLU A 515 -36.44 -5.01 -20.97
N ALA A 516 -35.31 -5.72 -20.90
CA ALA A 516 -33.96 -5.28 -21.28
C ALA A 516 -33.48 -3.92 -20.74
N GLN A 517 -32.88 -3.94 -19.54
CA GLN A 517 -32.08 -2.86 -18.94
C GLN A 517 -30.59 -2.91 -19.34
N ASP A 518 -29.83 -1.95 -18.83
CA ASP A 518 -28.38 -2.04 -18.66
C ASP A 518 -28.04 -3.30 -17.86
N VAL A 519 -26.96 -3.99 -18.25
CA VAL A 519 -26.49 -5.20 -17.55
C VAL A 519 -25.99 -4.80 -16.17
N VAL A 520 -26.35 -5.55 -15.13
CA VAL A 520 -25.77 -5.39 -13.80
C VAL A 520 -24.26 -5.47 -13.92
N ASP A 521 -23.55 -4.43 -13.48
CA ASP A 521 -22.10 -4.42 -13.46
C ASP A 521 -21.62 -5.42 -12.40
N PRO A 522 -20.82 -6.43 -12.77
CA PRO A 522 -20.36 -7.42 -11.81
C PRO A 522 -19.45 -6.79 -10.77
N GLN A 523 -19.62 -7.18 -9.51
CA GLN A 523 -18.65 -6.84 -8.46
C GLN A 523 -17.34 -7.57 -8.74
N VAL A 524 -16.22 -6.85 -8.71
CA VAL A 524 -14.90 -7.48 -8.76
C VAL A 524 -14.58 -8.00 -7.37
N ILE A 525 -14.18 -9.27 -7.30
CA ILE A 525 -13.83 -9.96 -6.05
C ILE A 525 -12.55 -10.77 -6.24
N SER A 526 -11.96 -11.24 -5.16
CA SER A 526 -10.99 -12.33 -5.19
C SER A 526 -11.58 -13.64 -4.68
N SER A 527 -10.78 -14.70 -4.78
CA SER A 527 -11.11 -16.03 -4.27
C SER A 527 -11.38 -16.05 -2.76
N ASN A 528 -10.76 -15.15 -1.98
CA ASN A 528 -10.98 -15.03 -0.53
C ASN A 528 -12.37 -14.46 -0.17
N ASP A 529 -12.98 -13.69 -1.07
CA ASP A 529 -14.31 -13.11 -0.86
C ASP A 529 -15.45 -14.13 -1.08
N LEU A 530 -15.15 -15.31 -1.65
CA LEU A 530 -16.17 -16.30 -1.99
C LEU A 530 -16.89 -16.83 -0.76
N GLY A 531 -18.18 -16.49 -0.65
CA GLY A 531 -18.97 -16.87 0.51
C GLY A 531 -20.47 -16.71 0.33
N GLY A 532 -21.19 -16.98 1.43
CA GLY A 532 -22.66 -16.97 1.45
C GLY A 532 -23.26 -15.60 1.16
N GLU A 533 -22.56 -14.51 1.47
CA GLU A 533 -23.01 -13.14 1.21
C GLU A 533 -23.15 -12.86 -0.29
N LEU A 534 -22.25 -13.42 -1.08
CA LEU A 534 -22.22 -13.31 -2.54
C LEU A 534 -23.11 -14.34 -3.24
N GLU A 535 -23.79 -15.23 -2.51
CA GLU A 535 -24.62 -16.28 -3.12
C GLU A 535 -25.62 -15.70 -4.13
N ALA A 536 -25.63 -16.29 -5.33
CA ALA A 536 -26.39 -15.89 -6.52
C ALA A 536 -25.96 -14.56 -7.19
N GLN A 537 -25.01 -13.81 -6.62
CA GLN A 537 -24.57 -12.52 -7.17
C GLN A 537 -23.68 -12.71 -8.39
N LEU A 538 -23.74 -11.76 -9.32
CA LEU A 538 -22.87 -11.68 -10.48
C LEU A 538 -21.56 -10.98 -10.09
N VAL A 539 -20.45 -11.68 -10.28
CA VAL A 539 -19.11 -11.22 -9.90
C VAL A 539 -18.10 -11.45 -11.01
N THR A 540 -16.95 -10.80 -10.91
CA THR A 540 -15.79 -10.98 -11.78
C THR A 540 -14.56 -11.29 -10.94
N LEU A 541 -13.85 -12.35 -11.28
CA LEU A 541 -12.49 -12.60 -10.81
C LEU A 541 -11.51 -12.30 -11.95
N GLU A 542 -10.33 -11.82 -11.60
CA GLU A 542 -9.31 -11.39 -12.56
C GLU A 542 -8.05 -12.25 -12.44
N ASP A 543 -7.25 -12.30 -13.51
CA ASP A 543 -6.00 -13.08 -13.55
C ASP A 543 -6.18 -14.56 -13.16
N VAL A 544 -7.24 -15.19 -13.70
CA VAL A 544 -7.68 -16.54 -13.31
C VAL A 544 -6.98 -17.62 -14.13
N GLU A 545 -6.14 -18.43 -13.49
CA GLU A 545 -5.55 -19.64 -14.07
C GLU A 545 -6.45 -20.86 -13.87
N ILE A 546 -6.67 -21.65 -14.93
CA ILE A 546 -7.41 -22.92 -14.84
C ILE A 546 -6.45 -24.09 -14.62
N LEU A 547 -6.46 -24.67 -13.42
CA LEU A 547 -5.51 -25.70 -13.00
C LEU A 547 -5.92 -27.11 -13.38
N SER A 548 -7.19 -27.47 -13.14
CA SER A 548 -7.67 -28.82 -13.37
C SER A 548 -9.17 -28.87 -13.62
N VAL A 549 -9.66 -30.00 -14.13
CA VAL A 549 -11.09 -30.26 -14.26
C VAL A 549 -11.40 -31.68 -13.81
N ASP A 550 -12.48 -31.82 -13.06
CA ASP A 550 -12.93 -33.09 -12.53
C ASP A 550 -13.88 -33.84 -13.50
N GLN A 551 -14.52 -34.92 -13.03
CA GLN A 551 -15.43 -35.71 -13.88
C GLN A 551 -16.84 -35.12 -14.01
N TYR A 552 -17.14 -34.06 -13.26
CA TYR A 552 -18.41 -33.33 -13.20
C TYR A 552 -18.32 -31.97 -13.88
N ASN A 553 -17.17 -31.60 -14.46
CA ASN A 553 -16.88 -30.28 -15.02
C ASN A 553 -16.82 -29.17 -13.97
N ASP A 554 -16.48 -29.53 -12.73
CA ASP A 554 -15.97 -28.57 -11.76
C ASP A 554 -14.48 -28.34 -12.09
N TYR A 555 -14.12 -27.08 -12.31
CA TYR A 555 -12.76 -26.67 -12.61
C TYR A 555 -12.11 -26.10 -11.35
N THR A 556 -10.93 -26.57 -11.00
CA THR A 556 -10.08 -25.89 -10.01
C THR A 556 -9.38 -24.76 -10.73
N ALA A 557 -9.55 -23.55 -10.21
CA ALA A 557 -8.91 -22.34 -10.71
C ALA A 557 -8.16 -21.64 -9.58
N ARG A 558 -7.31 -20.69 -9.93
CA ARG A 558 -6.50 -19.91 -9.00
C ARG A 558 -6.41 -18.47 -9.47
N ASP A 559 -6.53 -17.53 -8.55
CA ASP A 559 -6.16 -16.12 -8.75
C ASP A 559 -4.96 -15.77 -7.85
N ALA A 560 -4.67 -14.48 -7.66
CA ALA A 560 -3.56 -14.06 -6.80
C ALA A 560 -3.76 -14.40 -5.31
N ASP A 561 -5.01 -14.60 -4.87
CA ASP A 561 -5.38 -14.73 -3.47
C ASP A 561 -5.59 -16.19 -3.03
N GLY A 562 -5.83 -17.11 -3.97
CA GLY A 562 -6.03 -18.52 -3.63
C GLY A 562 -6.68 -19.37 -4.72
N GLU A 563 -6.90 -20.64 -4.37
CA GLU A 563 -7.64 -21.58 -5.22
C GLU A 563 -9.15 -21.50 -4.96
N PHE A 564 -9.93 -21.66 -6.02
CA PHE A 564 -11.38 -21.73 -5.97
C PHE A 564 -11.95 -22.65 -7.05
N ILE A 565 -13.25 -22.93 -6.97
CA ILE A 565 -13.93 -23.80 -7.91
C ILE A 565 -14.81 -23.01 -8.88
N ILE A 566 -14.71 -23.35 -10.16
CA ILE A 566 -15.60 -22.87 -11.21
C ILE A 566 -16.52 -24.00 -11.67
N ASP A 567 -17.83 -23.85 -11.50
CA ASP A 567 -18.84 -24.72 -12.08
C ASP A 567 -19.04 -24.33 -13.55
N ASN A 568 -18.48 -25.14 -14.47
CA ASN A 568 -18.65 -24.93 -15.90
C ASN A 568 -19.15 -26.19 -16.59
N ASP A 569 -20.40 -26.54 -16.31
CA ASP A 569 -21.13 -27.66 -16.92
C ASP A 569 -21.09 -27.67 -18.47
N ALA A 570 -20.94 -26.48 -19.08
CA ALA A 570 -20.82 -26.30 -20.53
C ALA A 570 -19.46 -26.74 -21.10
N GLY A 571 -18.41 -26.79 -20.28
CA GLY A 571 -17.08 -27.29 -20.61
C GLY A 571 -16.33 -26.47 -21.64
N PHE A 572 -16.42 -25.14 -21.56
CA PHE A 572 -15.75 -24.21 -22.47
C PHE A 572 -14.45 -23.61 -21.92
N LEU A 573 -14.08 -23.91 -20.67
CA LEU A 573 -12.78 -23.55 -20.09
C LEU A 573 -11.68 -24.55 -20.49
N GLU A 574 -10.49 -24.05 -20.79
CA GLU A 574 -9.32 -24.85 -21.13
C GLU A 574 -8.33 -24.96 -19.95
N VAL A 575 -7.97 -26.18 -19.55
CA VAL A 575 -6.97 -26.41 -18.49
C VAL A 575 -5.59 -25.96 -18.94
N GLY A 576 -4.94 -25.15 -18.11
CA GLY A 576 -3.65 -24.50 -18.35
C GLY A 576 -3.75 -23.15 -19.08
N GLU A 577 -4.96 -22.64 -19.31
CA GLU A 577 -5.19 -21.27 -19.80
C GLU A 577 -5.39 -20.32 -18.62
N THR A 578 -4.86 -19.10 -18.76
CA THR A 578 -5.11 -17.99 -17.85
C THR A 578 -5.99 -16.98 -18.56
N TYR A 579 -7.05 -16.54 -17.89
CA TYR A 579 -7.98 -15.53 -18.37
C TYR A 579 -7.74 -14.24 -17.60
N ASP A 580 -7.63 -13.11 -18.30
CA ASP A 580 -7.54 -11.78 -17.68
C ASP A 580 -8.75 -11.50 -16.78
N ALA A 581 -9.95 -12.00 -17.15
CA ALA A 581 -11.11 -11.98 -16.28
C ALA A 581 -12.11 -13.10 -16.61
N ILE A 582 -12.79 -13.60 -15.58
CA ILE A 582 -13.94 -14.51 -15.69
C ILE A 582 -15.10 -13.94 -14.89
N THR A 583 -16.20 -13.66 -15.58
CA THR A 583 -17.45 -13.22 -14.95
C THR A 583 -18.40 -14.41 -14.75
N GLY A 584 -19.15 -14.43 -13.64
CA GLY A 584 -20.10 -15.50 -13.37
C GLY A 584 -21.00 -15.22 -12.19
N VAL A 585 -22.03 -16.03 -12.00
CA VAL A 585 -22.85 -15.98 -10.78
C VAL A 585 -22.28 -16.93 -9.73
N ILE A 586 -22.34 -16.56 -8.45
CA ILE A 586 -21.93 -17.47 -7.37
C ILE A 586 -23.01 -18.53 -7.13
N ASP A 587 -22.65 -19.79 -7.28
CA ASP A 587 -23.46 -20.95 -6.94
C ASP A 587 -22.98 -21.58 -5.63
N TYR A 588 -23.88 -22.25 -4.93
CA TYR A 588 -23.56 -23.05 -3.75
C TYR A 588 -24.18 -24.42 -3.89
N ASN A 589 -23.34 -25.44 -3.97
CA ASN A 589 -23.77 -26.82 -4.02
C ASN A 589 -22.74 -27.76 -3.39
N PHE A 590 -23.23 -28.87 -2.82
CA PHE A 590 -22.40 -29.91 -2.19
C PHE A 590 -21.45 -29.45 -1.07
N GLY A 591 -21.64 -28.26 -0.51
CA GLY A 591 -20.85 -27.76 0.62
C GLY A 591 -19.83 -26.68 0.26
N GLU A 592 -19.83 -26.21 -0.99
CA GLU A 592 -18.79 -25.32 -1.53
C GLU A 592 -19.41 -24.21 -2.38
N TYR A 593 -18.83 -23.01 -2.32
CA TYR A 593 -19.16 -21.88 -3.19
C TYR A 593 -18.37 -21.98 -4.49
N LYS A 594 -19.02 -21.71 -5.61
CA LYS A 594 -18.44 -21.87 -6.95
C LYS A 594 -18.78 -20.69 -7.82
N LEU A 595 -17.84 -20.24 -8.64
CA LEU A 595 -18.13 -19.31 -9.74
C LEU A 595 -18.81 -20.08 -10.88
N MET A 596 -19.91 -19.58 -11.42
CA MET A 596 -20.60 -20.18 -12.57
C MET A 596 -20.66 -19.19 -13.74
N PRO A 597 -19.72 -19.28 -14.70
CA PRO A 597 -19.74 -18.48 -15.92
C PRO A 597 -20.97 -18.81 -16.78
N ARG A 598 -21.62 -17.80 -17.32
CA ARG A 598 -22.93 -17.93 -17.99
C ARG A 598 -22.79 -18.36 -19.45
N SER A 599 -21.72 -17.92 -20.11
CA SER A 599 -21.36 -18.27 -21.49
C SER A 599 -19.88 -17.98 -21.76
N GLU A 600 -19.41 -18.33 -22.97
CA GLU A 600 -18.07 -17.92 -23.46
C GLU A 600 -17.89 -16.38 -23.50
N ASP A 601 -18.98 -15.60 -23.52
CA ASP A 601 -18.90 -14.13 -23.53
C ASP A 601 -18.46 -13.57 -22.16
N ASP A 602 -18.53 -14.37 -21.10
CA ASP A 602 -18.03 -14.00 -19.77
C ASP A 602 -16.52 -14.25 -19.59
N LEU A 603 -15.86 -14.79 -20.63
CA LEU A 603 -14.43 -15.05 -20.61
C LEU A 603 -13.68 -13.93 -21.30
N GLN A 604 -12.87 -13.21 -20.55
CA GLN A 604 -11.89 -12.29 -21.09
C GLN A 604 -10.53 -12.99 -21.11
N VAL A 605 -10.18 -13.57 -22.26
CA VAL A 605 -8.87 -14.25 -22.44
C VAL A 605 -7.72 -13.24 -22.35
N GLU A 606 -7.88 -12.07 -22.99
CA GLU A 606 -6.88 -11.01 -23.00
C GLU A 606 -7.55 -9.65 -22.85
N LEU A 607 -7.09 -8.85 -21.90
CA LEU A 607 -7.47 -7.46 -21.73
C LEU A 607 -6.91 -6.66 -22.92
N PRO A 608 -7.75 -5.95 -23.71
CA PRO A 608 -7.27 -5.28 -24.91
C PRO A 608 -6.34 -4.12 -24.56
N MET A 609 -5.25 -4.01 -25.33
CA MET A 609 -4.30 -2.92 -25.20
C MET A 609 -4.90 -1.59 -25.68
N VAL A 610 -4.75 -0.54 -24.86
CA VAL A 610 -5.23 0.83 -25.10
C VAL A 610 -4.06 1.81 -25.10
N SER A 611 -4.25 3.00 -25.67
CA SER A 611 -3.22 4.06 -25.63
C SER A 611 -3.22 4.80 -24.29
N LEU A 612 -2.13 5.49 -23.94
CA LEU A 612 -2.10 6.26 -22.69
C LEU A 612 -3.11 7.41 -22.68
N GLU A 613 -3.48 7.98 -23.83
CA GLU A 613 -4.62 8.92 -23.90
C GLU A 613 -5.94 8.24 -23.50
N GLU A 614 -6.18 6.98 -23.89
CA GLU A 614 -7.37 6.24 -23.48
C GLU A 614 -7.32 5.89 -21.99
N VAL A 615 -6.15 5.50 -21.46
CA VAL A 615 -5.95 5.29 -20.01
C VAL A 615 -6.27 6.56 -19.23
N ARG A 616 -5.75 7.72 -19.66
CA ARG A 616 -6.00 9.01 -19.02
C ARG A 616 -7.45 9.46 -19.05
N ASN A 617 -8.23 9.00 -20.03
CA ASN A 617 -9.64 9.32 -20.16
C ASN A 617 -10.56 8.25 -19.55
N ALA A 618 -10.01 7.16 -19.02
CA ALA A 618 -10.78 6.12 -18.36
C ALA A 618 -11.33 6.61 -17.02
N GLU A 619 -12.47 6.07 -16.60
CA GLU A 619 -12.99 6.33 -15.25
C GLU A 619 -12.03 5.72 -14.21
N LEU A 620 -11.94 6.32 -13.02
CA LEU A 620 -11.14 5.76 -11.94
C LEU A 620 -11.63 4.35 -11.58
N GLY A 621 -10.69 3.46 -11.25
CA GLY A 621 -10.96 2.04 -11.01
C GLY A 621 -11.05 1.19 -12.27
N THR A 622 -10.92 1.76 -13.47
CA THR A 622 -10.96 1.00 -14.73
C THR A 622 -9.68 0.18 -14.88
N ARG A 623 -9.81 -1.12 -15.13
CA ARG A 623 -8.67 -1.99 -15.46
C ARG A 623 -8.20 -1.69 -16.89
N VAL A 624 -6.94 -1.34 -17.04
CA VAL A 624 -6.29 -0.94 -18.30
C VAL A 624 -5.12 -1.86 -18.62
N HIS A 625 -4.83 -2.03 -19.91
CA HIS A 625 -3.65 -2.72 -20.42
C HIS A 625 -2.97 -1.80 -21.43
N PHE A 626 -1.70 -1.44 -21.22
CA PHE A 626 -0.99 -0.53 -22.11
C PHE A 626 0.50 -0.84 -22.19
N THR A 627 1.17 -0.23 -23.16
CA THR A 627 2.62 -0.20 -23.26
C THR A 627 3.11 1.24 -23.30
N GLY A 628 4.30 1.50 -22.80
CA GLY A 628 4.95 2.79 -22.96
C GLY A 628 6.41 2.78 -22.54
N VAL A 629 7.11 3.86 -22.83
CA VAL A 629 8.53 3.99 -22.56
C VAL A 629 8.77 4.76 -21.27
N ILE A 630 9.63 4.23 -20.41
CA ILE A 630 10.04 4.91 -19.18
C ILE A 630 10.89 6.14 -19.53
N THR A 631 10.40 7.31 -19.15
CA THR A 631 11.06 8.60 -19.37
C THR A 631 11.75 9.15 -18.12
N ALA A 632 11.26 8.78 -16.93
CA ALA A 632 11.80 9.09 -15.62
C ALA A 632 11.41 8.01 -14.58
N GLY A 633 12.15 7.94 -13.48
CA GLY A 633 11.82 7.05 -12.35
C GLY A 633 12.30 7.66 -11.04
N PHE A 634 11.41 7.75 -10.04
CA PHE A 634 11.72 8.35 -8.75
C PHE A 634 11.29 7.42 -7.61
N PHE A 635 12.22 7.08 -6.71
CA PHE A 635 11.91 6.24 -5.55
C PHE A 635 11.33 7.09 -4.42
N GLN A 636 10.07 6.84 -4.05
CA GLN A 636 9.37 7.59 -3.01
C GLN A 636 8.33 6.71 -2.29
N GLY A 637 8.35 6.75 -0.95
CA GLY A 637 7.38 6.03 -0.13
C GLY A 637 7.43 4.51 -0.33
N GLY A 638 8.63 3.94 -0.47
CA GLY A 638 8.85 2.48 -0.58
C GLY A 638 8.77 1.90 -2.00
N MET A 639 8.29 2.66 -2.99
CA MET A 639 8.13 2.21 -4.38
C MET A 639 8.69 3.22 -5.37
N TYR A 640 8.86 2.81 -6.63
CA TYR A 640 9.21 3.69 -7.74
C TYR A 640 7.96 4.28 -8.38
N ASN A 641 8.00 5.59 -8.66
CA ASN A 641 7.11 6.27 -9.58
C ASN A 641 7.78 6.34 -10.95
N TYR A 642 7.46 5.41 -11.85
CA TYR A 642 7.93 5.40 -13.23
C TYR A 642 7.03 6.28 -14.09
N TYR A 643 7.60 7.28 -14.75
CA TYR A 643 6.88 8.11 -15.72
C TYR A 643 6.97 7.46 -17.08
N VAL A 644 5.83 6.97 -17.56
CA VAL A 644 5.73 6.14 -18.75
C VAL A 644 4.98 6.91 -19.82
N GLN A 645 5.53 6.93 -21.03
CA GLN A 645 5.01 7.74 -22.13
C GLN A 645 4.91 6.98 -23.45
N ASP A 646 3.88 7.25 -24.23
CA ASP A 646 3.70 6.79 -25.60
C ASP A 646 3.54 8.00 -26.56
N GLU A 647 3.10 7.77 -27.80
CA GLU A 647 2.87 8.87 -28.76
C GLU A 647 1.65 9.76 -28.42
N THR A 648 0.81 9.34 -27.48
CA THR A 648 -0.51 9.92 -27.17
C THR A 648 -0.56 10.63 -25.81
N GLY A 649 0.22 10.21 -24.82
CA GLY A 649 0.23 10.80 -23.49
C GLY A 649 1.26 10.16 -22.56
N GLY A 650 1.18 10.51 -21.27
CA GLY A 650 2.00 9.94 -20.21
C GLY A 650 1.21 9.63 -18.95
N ILE A 651 1.71 8.69 -18.16
CA ILE A 651 1.11 8.29 -16.87
C ILE A 651 2.21 7.91 -15.88
N VAL A 652 1.90 7.99 -14.58
CA VAL A 652 2.74 7.44 -13.52
C VAL A 652 2.35 5.98 -13.27
N VAL A 653 3.33 5.10 -13.36
CA VAL A 653 3.23 3.69 -12.95
C VAL A 653 3.98 3.55 -11.64
N ARG A 654 3.25 3.34 -10.56
CA ARG A 654 3.81 3.18 -9.22
C ARG A 654 3.97 1.70 -8.92
N ALA A 655 5.21 1.21 -8.87
CA ALA A 655 5.53 -0.21 -8.77
C ALA A 655 6.78 -0.46 -7.90
N ASN A 656 6.96 -1.70 -7.46
CA ASN A 656 8.24 -2.15 -6.91
C ASN A 656 9.34 -2.06 -7.96
N ASP A 657 10.60 -2.25 -7.56
CA ASP A 657 11.69 -2.36 -8.52
C ASP A 657 11.56 -3.68 -9.30
N PHE A 658 11.24 -3.59 -10.59
CA PHE A 658 11.19 -4.73 -11.50
C PHE A 658 12.33 -4.71 -12.54
N GLY A 659 13.43 -4.00 -12.23
CA GLY A 659 14.65 -3.98 -13.03
C GLY A 659 14.60 -3.09 -14.27
N ALA A 660 13.63 -2.19 -14.36
CA ALA A 660 13.46 -1.32 -15.52
C ALA A 660 14.37 -0.09 -15.50
N GLU A 661 14.95 0.24 -16.64
CA GLU A 661 15.82 1.39 -16.85
C GLU A 661 15.15 2.49 -17.68
N LEU A 662 15.74 3.70 -17.67
CA LEU A 662 15.27 4.80 -18.52
C LEU A 662 15.41 4.42 -20.00
N GLY A 663 14.33 4.59 -20.76
CA GLY A 663 14.27 4.24 -22.17
C GLY A 663 13.90 2.79 -22.46
N ASP A 664 13.53 2.01 -21.44
CA ASP A 664 12.88 0.71 -21.61
C ASP A 664 11.39 0.87 -21.93
N GLU A 665 10.88 -0.03 -22.78
CA GLU A 665 9.44 -0.16 -23.05
C GLU A 665 8.87 -1.22 -22.12
N ILE A 666 7.84 -0.85 -21.38
CA ILE A 666 7.14 -1.73 -20.44
C ILE A 666 5.73 -2.03 -20.90
N GLN A 667 5.20 -3.15 -20.46
CA GLN A 667 3.77 -3.49 -20.51
C GLN A 667 3.20 -3.46 -19.10
N VAL A 668 2.00 -2.91 -18.95
CA VAL A 668 1.35 -2.75 -17.64
C VAL A 668 -0.12 -3.14 -17.75
N LYS A 669 -0.59 -3.92 -16.77
CA LYS A 669 -2.01 -4.15 -16.47
C LYS A 669 -2.31 -3.67 -15.06
N ALA A 670 -3.27 -2.77 -14.90
CA ALA A 670 -3.59 -2.23 -13.57
C ALA A 670 -4.92 -1.48 -13.60
N ARG A 671 -5.44 -1.10 -12.43
CA ARG A 671 -6.54 -0.15 -12.34
C ARG A 671 -6.03 1.28 -12.28
N THR A 672 -6.75 2.18 -12.95
CA THR A 672 -6.55 3.62 -12.79
C THR A 672 -6.94 4.05 -11.38
N GLU A 673 -6.13 4.91 -10.79
CA GLU A 673 -6.39 5.48 -9.48
C GLU A 673 -5.83 6.90 -9.38
N GLU A 674 -6.26 7.61 -8.35
CA GLU A 674 -5.80 8.97 -8.09
C GLU A 674 -5.20 9.05 -6.69
N TYR A 675 -4.00 9.63 -6.60
CA TYR A 675 -3.31 9.86 -5.33
C TYR A 675 -2.95 11.33 -5.19
N PHE A 676 -3.65 12.03 -4.30
CA PHE A 676 -3.54 13.49 -4.14
C PHE A 676 -3.69 14.27 -5.46
N GLY A 677 -4.60 13.83 -6.33
CA GLY A 677 -4.85 14.43 -7.64
C GLY A 677 -3.91 13.99 -8.76
N LEU A 678 -2.88 13.18 -8.47
CA LEU A 678 -2.04 12.58 -9.49
C LEU A 678 -2.71 11.33 -10.04
N LEU A 679 -2.99 11.29 -11.34
CA LEU A 679 -3.48 10.08 -11.99
C LEU A 679 -2.34 9.08 -12.14
N GLN A 680 -2.51 7.90 -11.57
CA GLN A 680 -1.52 6.82 -11.61
C GLN A 680 -2.17 5.45 -11.78
N VAL A 681 -1.32 4.44 -11.92
CA VAL A 681 -1.68 3.03 -11.81
C VAL A 681 -0.71 2.31 -10.88
N ILE A 682 -1.22 1.34 -10.11
CA ILE A 682 -0.41 0.45 -9.27
C ILE A 682 -0.62 -1.00 -9.76
N PRO A 683 0.26 -1.52 -10.64
CA PRO A 683 0.23 -2.93 -11.01
C PRO A 683 0.78 -3.81 -9.87
N SER A 684 0.30 -5.05 -9.79
CA SER A 684 1.03 -6.11 -9.08
C SER A 684 2.31 -6.48 -9.85
N ASP A 685 3.26 -7.14 -9.20
CA ASP A 685 4.54 -7.51 -9.84
C ASP A 685 4.34 -8.47 -11.04
N ALA A 686 3.29 -9.30 -11.04
CA ALA A 686 2.92 -10.14 -12.17
C ALA A 686 2.33 -9.36 -13.37
N ASN A 687 1.91 -8.11 -13.16
CA ASN A 687 1.17 -7.29 -14.10
C ASN A 687 2.00 -6.09 -14.63
N VAL A 688 3.31 -6.09 -14.41
CA VAL A 688 4.25 -5.14 -14.99
C VAL A 688 5.52 -5.84 -15.43
N GLU A 689 5.93 -5.64 -16.68
CA GLU A 689 7.19 -6.21 -17.18
C GLU A 689 7.87 -5.32 -18.22
N VAL A 690 9.20 -5.44 -18.32
CA VAL A 690 9.99 -4.85 -19.41
C VAL A 690 9.85 -5.73 -20.65
N ILE A 691 9.17 -5.23 -21.68
CA ILE A 691 8.97 -5.95 -22.94
C ILE A 691 10.05 -5.66 -23.98
N SER A 692 10.76 -4.53 -23.86
CA SER A 692 11.94 -4.22 -24.68
C SER A 692 12.89 -3.25 -23.99
N GLU A 693 14.14 -3.67 -23.82
CA GLU A 693 15.20 -2.84 -23.26
C GLU A 693 15.70 -1.77 -24.24
N SER A 694 16.08 -0.60 -23.72
CA SER A 694 16.84 0.43 -24.42
C SER A 694 16.26 0.85 -25.78
N VAL A 695 14.94 0.97 -25.88
CA VAL A 695 14.26 1.47 -27.10
C VAL A 695 14.55 2.96 -27.35
N GLY A 696 15.03 3.65 -26.32
CA GLY A 696 15.41 5.06 -26.33
C GLY A 696 14.32 5.94 -25.76
N ILE A 697 14.72 7.05 -25.14
CA ILE A 697 13.79 7.98 -24.49
C ILE A 697 13.08 8.82 -25.57
N PRO A 698 11.73 8.96 -25.52
CA PRO A 698 11.00 9.91 -26.34
C PRO A 698 11.61 11.32 -26.31
N GLU A 699 11.65 11.99 -27.46
CA GLU A 699 12.13 13.37 -27.53
C GLU A 699 11.24 14.29 -26.67
N PRO A 700 11.83 15.10 -25.77
CA PRO A 700 11.04 15.94 -24.88
C PRO A 700 10.27 17.00 -25.67
N LYS A 701 9.03 17.25 -25.25
CA LYS A 701 8.18 18.25 -25.89
C LYS A 701 8.59 19.65 -25.44
N LEU A 702 8.98 20.51 -26.38
CA LEU A 702 9.22 21.93 -26.10
C LEU A 702 7.90 22.63 -25.76
N VAL A 703 7.82 23.24 -24.58
CA VAL A 703 6.61 23.91 -24.07
C VAL A 703 6.94 25.24 -23.40
N ALA A 704 5.97 26.15 -23.36
CA ALA A 704 6.01 27.32 -22.49
C ALA A 704 5.53 26.96 -21.08
N SER A 705 5.97 27.68 -20.05
CA SER A 705 5.52 27.54 -18.65
C SER A 705 4.00 27.49 -18.51
N THR A 706 3.29 28.34 -19.26
CA THR A 706 1.82 28.41 -19.26
C THR A 706 1.11 27.17 -19.82
N GLU A 707 1.85 26.27 -20.45
CA GLU A 707 1.32 25.01 -20.98
C GLU A 707 1.49 23.85 -19.99
N ILE A 708 2.28 24.01 -18.92
CA ILE A 708 2.41 23.03 -17.84
C ILE A 708 1.04 22.90 -17.15
N GLY A 709 0.51 21.68 -17.16
CA GLY A 709 -0.82 21.38 -16.68
C GLY A 709 -1.26 19.97 -17.03
N GLU A 710 -2.53 19.66 -16.74
CA GLU A 710 -3.17 18.34 -16.91
C GLU A 710 -2.86 17.65 -18.25
N ALA A 711 -2.90 18.40 -19.36
CA ALA A 711 -2.68 17.83 -20.69
C ALA A 711 -1.25 17.34 -20.94
N LEU A 712 -0.31 17.67 -20.05
CA LEU A 712 1.10 17.27 -20.11
C LEU A 712 1.50 16.35 -18.95
N GLU A 713 0.63 16.11 -17.98
CA GLU A 713 0.95 15.26 -16.84
C GLU A 713 1.45 13.88 -17.30
N GLY A 714 2.50 13.39 -16.65
CA GLY A 714 3.19 12.15 -17.01
C GLY A 714 4.16 12.27 -18.18
N GLN A 715 4.17 13.38 -18.94
CA GLN A 715 5.00 13.52 -20.14
C GLN A 715 6.31 14.26 -19.88
N LEU A 716 7.34 13.90 -20.65
CA LEU A 716 8.64 14.54 -20.69
C LEU A 716 8.60 15.81 -21.54
N VAL A 717 8.97 16.95 -20.93
CA VAL A 717 8.93 18.27 -21.55
C VAL A 717 10.23 19.04 -21.32
N THR A 718 10.47 20.03 -22.17
CA THR A 718 11.57 20.99 -22.02
C THR A 718 11.02 22.40 -22.01
N VAL A 719 11.42 23.19 -21.01
CA VAL A 719 11.18 24.64 -20.94
C VAL A 719 12.51 25.35 -21.18
N THR A 720 12.51 26.41 -21.97
CA THR A 720 13.72 27.17 -22.34
C THR A 720 13.76 28.55 -21.69
N ASN A 721 14.96 29.11 -21.53
CA ASN A 721 15.20 30.44 -20.95
C ASN A 721 14.58 30.57 -19.55
N VAL A 722 15.03 29.71 -18.64
CA VAL A 722 14.45 29.57 -17.29
C VAL A 722 15.30 30.27 -16.25
N THR A 723 14.67 31.11 -15.44
CA THR A 723 15.24 31.65 -14.20
C THR A 723 14.59 30.97 -13.01
N VAL A 724 15.39 30.61 -12.00
CA VAL A 724 14.93 29.87 -10.82
C VAL A 724 15.13 30.70 -9.55
N GLU A 725 14.11 30.77 -8.70
CA GLU A 725 14.17 31.42 -7.39
C GLU A 725 14.44 30.41 -6.26
N PRO A 726 14.92 30.87 -5.08
CA PRO A 726 15.16 29.98 -3.94
C PRO A 726 13.94 29.16 -3.54
N GLY A 727 14.13 27.84 -3.46
CA GLY A 727 13.08 26.90 -3.13
C GLY A 727 12.67 26.88 -1.66
N ASN A 728 11.59 26.16 -1.38
CA ASN A 728 11.06 25.93 -0.04
C ASN A 728 11.75 24.71 0.64
N GLN A 729 11.31 24.36 1.85
CA GLN A 729 11.86 23.22 2.60
C GLN A 729 11.53 21.83 2.02
N PHE A 730 10.68 21.79 1.01
CA PHE A 730 10.17 20.58 0.37
C PHE A 730 10.81 20.32 -1.00
N GLY A 731 11.72 21.19 -1.46
CA GLY A 731 12.37 21.06 -2.76
C GLY A 731 11.58 21.66 -3.93
N ASP A 732 10.56 22.48 -3.66
CA ASP A 732 9.86 23.23 -4.70
C ASP A 732 10.52 24.57 -4.96
N TYR A 733 10.90 24.82 -6.22
CA TYR A 733 11.54 26.05 -6.66
C TYR A 733 10.62 26.82 -7.61
N PRO A 734 10.23 28.06 -7.27
CA PRO A 734 9.55 28.93 -8.23
C PRO A 734 10.47 29.21 -9.41
N ALA A 735 9.96 29.10 -10.63
CA ALA A 735 10.71 29.30 -11.86
C ALA A 735 9.91 30.11 -12.87
N PHE A 736 10.62 30.82 -13.75
CA PHE A 736 10.05 31.73 -14.73
C PHE A 736 10.71 31.56 -16.09
N ASP A 737 9.90 31.56 -17.14
CA ASP A 737 10.35 31.72 -18.52
C ASP A 737 9.79 33.04 -19.11
N ASP A 738 9.91 33.23 -20.43
CA ASP A 738 9.39 34.42 -21.12
C ASP A 738 7.85 34.54 -21.11
N TYR A 739 7.13 33.48 -20.72
CA TYR A 739 5.69 33.34 -20.85
C TYR A 739 4.95 33.41 -19.51
N GLY A 740 5.58 32.99 -18.42
CA GLY A 740 4.92 32.87 -17.13
C GLY A 740 5.77 32.26 -16.02
N GLU A 741 5.09 31.91 -14.93
CA GLU A 741 5.65 31.24 -13.77
C GLU A 741 5.23 29.77 -13.75
N PHE A 742 6.09 28.92 -13.20
CA PHE A 742 5.84 27.51 -12.93
C PHE A 742 6.68 27.06 -11.73
N VAL A 743 6.50 25.82 -11.28
CA VAL A 743 7.26 25.26 -10.16
C VAL A 743 8.09 24.08 -10.64
N ILE A 744 9.35 24.04 -10.18
CA ILE A 744 10.24 22.89 -10.34
C ILE A 744 10.22 22.10 -9.05
N ASP A 745 9.83 20.83 -9.13
CA ASP A 745 9.95 19.86 -8.04
C ASP A 745 11.30 19.14 -8.19
N ALA A 746 12.27 19.49 -7.35
CA ALA A 746 13.62 18.99 -7.47
C ALA A 746 13.97 18.05 -6.32
N LEU A 747 13.97 16.75 -6.61
CA LEU A 747 14.58 15.74 -5.73
C LEU A 747 16.10 15.65 -5.90
N ILE A 748 16.67 16.46 -6.79
CA ILE A 748 18.08 16.43 -7.16
C ILE A 748 18.88 17.57 -6.51
N GLY A 749 19.20 17.43 -5.22
CA GLY A 749 20.10 18.38 -4.54
C GLY A 749 19.69 19.86 -4.63
N ASP A 750 20.63 20.77 -4.33
CA ASP A 750 20.38 22.21 -4.40
C ASP A 750 20.54 22.72 -5.84
N ILE A 751 19.51 23.37 -6.40
CA ILE A 751 19.57 24.07 -7.69
C ILE A 751 20.31 25.42 -7.54
N ASP A 752 21.19 25.75 -8.49
CA ASP A 752 21.82 27.06 -8.54
C ASP A 752 20.80 28.12 -9.03
N THR A 753 20.39 29.00 -8.10
CA THR A 753 19.42 30.07 -8.37
C THR A 753 20.07 31.39 -8.77
N THR A 754 21.38 31.37 -9.08
CA THR A 754 22.14 32.57 -9.49
C THR A 754 22.35 32.65 -11.00
N VAL A 755 22.03 31.57 -11.72
CA VAL A 755 22.18 31.46 -13.17
C VAL A 755 20.83 31.44 -13.87
N THR A 756 20.85 31.77 -15.16
CA THR A 756 19.76 31.45 -16.10
C THR A 756 20.08 30.11 -16.77
N TYR A 757 19.07 29.28 -16.96
CA TYR A 757 19.19 28.03 -17.68
C TYR A 757 18.69 28.22 -19.12
N GLU A 758 19.50 27.83 -20.11
CA GLU A 758 19.08 27.74 -21.52
C GLU A 758 17.87 26.82 -21.63
N SER A 759 17.89 25.69 -20.92
CA SER A 759 16.74 24.80 -20.83
C SER A 759 16.75 23.96 -19.56
N ILE A 760 15.55 23.59 -19.12
CA ILE A 760 15.32 22.59 -18.08
C ILE A 760 14.39 21.54 -18.65
N THR A 761 14.80 20.27 -18.60
CA THR A 761 14.01 19.13 -19.04
C THR A 761 13.50 18.33 -17.84
N GLY A 762 12.28 17.82 -17.92
CA GLY A 762 11.70 17.06 -16.82
C GLY A 762 10.34 16.50 -17.18
N VAL A 763 9.80 15.65 -16.32
CA VAL A 763 8.43 15.14 -16.46
C VAL A 763 7.46 16.05 -15.75
N VAL A 764 6.24 16.22 -16.28
CA VAL A 764 5.21 17.00 -15.59
C VAL A 764 4.50 16.11 -14.57
N THR A 765 4.43 16.58 -13.32
CA THR A 765 3.77 15.90 -12.21
C THR A 765 2.70 16.79 -11.58
N TYR A 766 1.82 16.21 -10.77
CA TYR A 766 0.85 16.93 -9.97
C TYR A 766 0.94 16.47 -8.52
N ASN A 767 1.04 17.42 -7.59
CA ASN A 767 0.87 17.15 -6.17
C ASN A 767 0.49 18.46 -5.46
N TYR A 768 -0.19 18.34 -4.31
CA TYR A 768 -0.55 19.50 -3.46
C TYR A 768 -1.28 20.64 -4.19
N ASN A 769 -2.16 20.30 -5.14
CA ASN A 769 -2.93 21.23 -5.97
C ASN A 769 -2.14 22.06 -6.99
N GLU A 770 -0.95 21.62 -7.41
CA GLU A 770 -0.12 22.34 -8.37
C GLU A 770 0.56 21.37 -9.35
N TYR A 771 0.63 21.75 -10.64
CA TYR A 771 1.45 21.05 -11.63
C TYR A 771 2.89 21.55 -11.58
N LYS A 772 3.83 20.62 -11.58
CA LYS A 772 5.26 20.90 -11.42
C LYS A 772 6.07 20.23 -12.52
N LEU A 773 7.20 20.82 -12.86
CA LEU A 773 8.23 20.19 -13.69
C LEU A 773 9.21 19.45 -12.78
N MET A 774 9.43 18.17 -13.03
CA MET A 774 10.28 17.32 -12.22
C MET A 774 11.49 16.82 -13.03
N PRO A 775 12.66 17.45 -12.90
CA PRO A 775 13.89 17.04 -13.58
C PRO A 775 14.40 15.70 -13.07
N ARG A 776 15.03 14.92 -13.93
CA ARG A 776 15.43 13.53 -13.66
C ARG A 776 16.83 13.44 -13.08
N PHE A 777 17.73 14.29 -13.55
CA PHE A 777 19.14 14.31 -13.17
C PHE A 777 19.75 15.71 -13.40
N GLU A 778 20.98 15.94 -12.90
CA GLU A 778 21.65 17.26 -13.00
C GLU A 778 21.82 17.70 -14.46
N GLU A 779 22.04 16.78 -15.40
CA GLU A 779 22.20 17.06 -16.82
C GLU A 779 20.91 17.56 -17.51
N ASP A 780 19.75 17.47 -16.86
CA ASP A 780 18.52 18.08 -17.36
C ASP A 780 18.53 19.62 -17.22
N PHE A 781 19.48 20.18 -16.45
CA PHE A 781 19.71 21.61 -16.32
C PHE A 781 20.82 22.08 -17.26
N VAL A 782 20.43 22.65 -18.39
CA VAL A 782 21.39 23.25 -19.33
C VAL A 782 21.54 24.71 -18.95
N VAL A 783 22.64 25.05 -18.28
CA VAL A 783 22.95 26.45 -17.92
C VAL A 783 23.16 27.26 -19.20
N GLU A 784 22.58 28.45 -19.25
CA GLU A 784 22.85 29.40 -20.32
C GLU A 784 24.34 29.80 -20.26
N GLU A 785 25.11 29.37 -21.26
CA GLU A 785 26.52 29.70 -21.30
C GLU A 785 26.70 31.20 -21.51
N SER A 786 27.28 31.89 -20.52
CA SER A 786 27.62 33.29 -20.62
C SER A 786 29.12 33.54 -20.74
N LEU A 787 29.53 34.41 -21.67
CA LEU A 787 30.91 34.87 -21.84
C LEU A 787 31.24 36.06 -20.95
N LEU A 788 30.24 36.84 -20.51
CA LEU A 788 30.42 38.12 -19.84
C LEU A 788 29.81 38.21 -18.43
N SER A 789 28.95 37.29 -18.00
CA SER A 789 28.27 37.33 -16.69
C SER A 789 29.24 37.45 -15.51
N GLY A 790 30.24 36.55 -15.43
CA GLY A 790 31.25 36.57 -14.37
C GLY A 790 32.03 37.88 -14.29
N TYR A 791 32.26 38.55 -15.43
CA TYR A 791 32.92 39.86 -15.45
C TYR A 791 32.00 40.99 -14.98
N VAL A 792 30.71 40.89 -15.29
CA VAL A 792 29.70 41.88 -14.87
C VAL A 792 29.45 41.80 -13.36
N GLU A 793 29.42 40.60 -12.81
CA GLU A 793 29.27 40.34 -11.37
C GLU A 793 30.55 40.65 -10.57
N GLY A 794 31.67 40.80 -11.27
CA GLY A 794 32.97 41.16 -10.71
C GLY A 794 33.75 39.97 -10.16
N GLU A 795 33.35 38.76 -10.55
CA GLU A 795 34.03 37.50 -10.24
C GLU A 795 35.22 37.26 -11.18
N ASP A 796 35.04 37.59 -12.46
CA ASP A 796 36.04 37.45 -13.51
C ASP A 796 36.71 38.77 -13.87
N THR A 797 37.95 38.68 -14.35
CA THR A 797 38.63 39.79 -15.02
C THR A 797 38.42 39.71 -16.54
N LEU A 798 38.66 40.80 -17.27
CA LEU A 798 38.67 40.75 -18.74
C LEU A 798 39.69 39.74 -19.31
N SER A 799 40.72 39.40 -18.55
CA SER A 799 41.67 38.36 -18.94
C SER A 799 41.05 36.97 -18.87
N ASP A 800 40.15 36.73 -17.91
CA ASP A 800 39.44 35.46 -17.74
C ASP A 800 38.39 35.31 -18.85
N VAL A 801 37.59 36.36 -19.10
CA VAL A 801 36.71 36.47 -20.28
C VAL A 801 37.45 36.20 -21.58
N THR A 802 38.62 36.83 -21.77
CA THR A 802 39.44 36.63 -22.98
C THR A 802 39.91 35.19 -23.12
N THR A 803 40.14 34.49 -22.02
CA THR A 803 40.57 33.09 -22.02
C THR A 803 39.40 32.18 -22.40
N ASN A 804 38.23 32.36 -21.77
CA ASN A 804 37.01 31.61 -22.09
C ASN A 804 36.59 31.83 -23.55
N LEU A 805 36.66 33.07 -24.03
CA LEU A 805 36.36 33.42 -25.43
C LEU A 805 37.25 32.69 -26.43
N VAL A 806 38.51 32.45 -26.06
CA VAL A 806 39.49 31.77 -26.93
C VAL A 806 39.30 30.26 -26.87
N GLU A 807 38.96 29.70 -25.72
CA GLU A 807 38.66 28.28 -25.57
C GLU A 807 37.41 27.92 -26.37
N ARG A 808 36.30 28.66 -26.19
CA ARG A 808 35.05 28.41 -26.93
C ARG A 808 35.19 28.64 -28.44
N ALA A 809 35.92 29.67 -28.85
CA ALA A 809 36.15 29.95 -30.27
C ALA A 809 37.07 28.95 -30.98
N ASP A 810 37.80 28.08 -30.25
CA ASP A 810 38.56 26.97 -30.85
C ASP A 810 37.62 25.87 -31.35
N ASP A 811 36.46 25.72 -30.69
CA ASP A 811 35.41 24.77 -31.04
C ASP A 811 34.48 25.34 -32.13
N ASP A 812 33.83 26.49 -31.88
CA ASP A 812 32.99 27.19 -32.88
C ASP A 812 33.13 28.72 -32.78
N LEU A 813 33.92 29.28 -33.69
CA LEU A 813 34.16 30.72 -33.77
C LEU A 813 32.91 31.53 -34.14
N GLU A 814 32.04 31.00 -35.00
CA GLU A 814 30.87 31.75 -35.48
C GLU A 814 29.82 31.86 -34.38
N GLU A 815 29.57 30.76 -33.67
CA GLU A 815 28.69 30.70 -32.51
C GLU A 815 29.20 31.55 -31.35
N THR A 816 30.49 31.46 -31.02
CA THR A 816 31.11 32.25 -29.94
C THR A 816 30.99 33.76 -30.18
N LEU A 817 31.15 34.19 -31.44
CA LEU A 817 31.02 35.61 -31.79
C LEU A 817 29.58 36.09 -31.78
N LEU A 818 28.61 35.23 -32.10
CA LEU A 818 27.17 35.50 -31.99
C LEU A 818 26.78 35.70 -30.53
N LEU A 819 27.15 34.77 -29.65
CA LEU A 819 26.91 34.86 -28.20
C LEU A 819 27.53 36.14 -27.61
N LEU A 820 28.80 36.43 -27.95
CA LEU A 820 29.45 37.66 -27.51
C LEU A 820 28.74 38.92 -28.05
N GLU A 821 28.23 38.89 -29.29
CA GLU A 821 27.49 40.02 -29.85
C GLU A 821 26.18 40.28 -29.09
N GLU A 822 25.43 39.22 -28.79
CA GLU A 822 24.17 39.26 -28.06
C GLU A 822 24.38 39.85 -26.66
N GLU A 823 25.28 39.27 -25.87
CA GLU A 823 25.58 39.76 -24.52
C GLU A 823 26.11 41.20 -24.50
N LEU A 824 26.98 41.56 -25.46
CA LEU A 824 27.46 42.93 -25.58
C LEU A 824 26.31 43.89 -25.91
N ASN A 825 25.35 43.49 -26.75
CA ASN A 825 24.19 44.34 -27.07
C ASN A 825 23.30 44.55 -25.84
N GLU A 826 23.08 43.54 -25.02
CA GLU A 826 22.29 43.67 -23.77
C GLU A 826 23.02 44.50 -22.70
N LEU A 827 24.29 44.18 -22.42
CA LEU A 827 25.03 44.77 -21.30
C LEU A 827 25.46 46.23 -21.57
N ILE A 828 25.66 46.59 -22.84
CA ILE A 828 26.29 47.87 -23.20
C ILE A 828 25.28 48.96 -23.57
N GLU A 829 23.98 48.65 -23.65
CA GLU A 829 22.94 49.61 -24.05
C GLU A 829 22.85 50.88 -23.17
N THR A 830 23.53 50.95 -22.03
CA THR A 830 23.46 52.09 -21.11
C THR A 830 24.66 53.07 -21.10
N LYS A 831 25.68 52.93 -21.97
CA LYS A 831 26.89 53.82 -21.96
C LYS A 831 27.41 54.32 -23.33
N GLY A 832 26.53 54.80 -24.20
CA GLY A 832 26.93 55.59 -25.38
C GLY A 832 27.65 54.84 -26.52
N ASN A 833 27.76 53.51 -26.43
CA ASN A 833 28.06 52.68 -27.58
C ASN A 833 26.83 52.59 -28.51
N THR A 834 27.09 52.32 -29.79
CA THR A 834 26.07 52.14 -30.83
C THR A 834 26.30 50.75 -31.41
N ASP A 835 25.34 50.14 -32.10
CA ASP A 835 25.50 48.85 -32.78
C ASP A 835 26.78 48.82 -33.65
N GLN A 836 27.11 49.95 -34.28
CA GLN A 836 28.32 50.11 -35.09
C GLN A 836 29.64 49.99 -34.29
N HIS A 837 29.62 50.31 -33.00
CA HIS A 837 30.76 50.19 -32.11
C HIS A 837 30.97 48.75 -31.66
N ILE A 838 29.88 48.05 -31.31
CA ILE A 838 29.90 46.63 -30.95
C ILE A 838 30.38 45.81 -32.15
N ALA A 839 29.78 46.00 -33.33
CA ALA A 839 30.20 45.35 -34.57
C ALA A 839 31.68 45.63 -34.93
N SER A 840 32.18 46.84 -34.68
CA SER A 840 33.60 47.17 -34.91
C SER A 840 34.53 46.52 -33.90
N GLY A 841 34.10 46.34 -32.65
CA GLY A 841 34.84 45.64 -31.61
C GLY A 841 34.94 44.15 -31.91
N LEU A 842 33.81 43.53 -32.23
CA LEU A 842 33.70 42.12 -32.65
C LEU A 842 34.61 41.81 -33.84
N GLN A 843 34.59 42.63 -34.89
CA GLN A 843 35.48 42.43 -36.04
C GLN A 843 36.98 42.51 -35.67
N HIS A 844 37.34 43.27 -34.63
CA HIS A 844 38.72 43.31 -34.14
C HIS A 844 39.07 42.09 -33.28
N ILE A 845 38.12 41.61 -32.47
CA ILE A 845 38.23 40.40 -31.66
C ILE A 845 38.34 39.16 -32.55
N GLU A 846 37.42 38.95 -33.50
CA GLU A 846 37.45 37.90 -34.53
C GLU A 846 38.83 37.84 -35.22
N LYS A 847 39.30 38.99 -35.72
CA LYS A 847 40.60 39.06 -36.41
C LYS A 847 41.78 38.75 -35.48
N SER A 848 41.63 38.92 -34.17
CA SER A 848 42.67 38.59 -33.21
C SER A 848 42.61 37.12 -32.77
N LEU A 849 41.42 36.53 -32.67
CA LEU A 849 41.20 35.09 -32.53
C LEU A 849 41.80 34.32 -33.71
N ASP A 850 41.50 34.69 -34.95
CA ASP A 850 42.11 34.12 -36.17
C ASP A 850 43.64 34.07 -36.11
N LYS A 851 44.25 35.19 -35.67
CA LYS A 851 45.71 35.29 -35.57
C LYS A 851 46.28 34.52 -34.40
N TYR A 852 45.48 34.35 -33.35
CA TYR A 852 45.84 33.57 -32.18
C TYR A 852 45.87 32.08 -32.55
N PHE A 853 44.80 31.54 -33.17
CA PHE A 853 44.77 30.15 -33.64
C PHE A 853 45.85 29.85 -34.70
N ASP A 854 46.17 30.80 -35.58
CA ASP A 854 47.25 30.64 -36.56
C ASP A 854 48.68 30.57 -35.94
N ARG A 855 48.93 31.21 -34.79
CA ARG A 855 50.32 31.52 -34.34
C ARG A 855 50.61 31.38 -32.85
N GLY A 856 49.60 31.15 -32.01
CA GLY A 856 49.70 30.93 -30.56
C GLY A 856 50.40 32.05 -29.78
N LYS A 857 50.15 33.32 -30.12
CA LYS A 857 50.88 34.45 -29.51
C LYS A 857 50.04 35.17 -28.46
N GLN A 858 50.57 35.27 -27.23
CA GLN A 858 50.06 36.10 -26.13
C GLN A 858 49.69 37.55 -26.53
N VAL A 859 50.38 38.10 -27.54
CA VAL A 859 50.12 39.45 -28.04
C VAL A 859 48.70 39.61 -28.63
N GLU A 860 48.08 38.55 -29.12
CA GLU A 860 46.70 38.63 -29.64
C GLU A 860 45.66 38.56 -28.51
N LEU A 861 45.91 37.80 -27.43
CA LEU A 861 45.07 37.80 -26.21
C LEU A 861 44.95 39.21 -25.62
N ASN A 862 46.09 39.89 -25.44
CA ASN A 862 46.10 41.27 -24.93
C ASN A 862 45.35 42.27 -25.85
N LYS A 863 45.13 41.94 -27.13
CA LYS A 863 44.34 42.79 -28.03
C LYS A 863 42.85 42.54 -27.86
N ILE A 864 42.44 41.28 -27.69
CA ILE A 864 41.05 40.91 -27.41
C ILE A 864 40.62 41.60 -26.11
N GLU A 865 41.39 41.40 -25.04
CA GLU A 865 41.17 42.03 -23.73
C GLU A 865 41.04 43.57 -23.84
N ASN A 866 41.92 44.21 -24.62
CA ASN A 866 41.91 45.66 -24.80
C ASN A 866 40.79 46.16 -25.74
N GLU A 867 40.19 45.32 -26.58
CA GLU A 867 38.97 45.69 -27.30
C GLU A 867 37.75 45.55 -26.38
N LEU A 868 37.66 44.48 -25.58
CA LEU A 868 36.62 44.32 -24.55
C LEU A 868 36.67 45.49 -23.55
N ASP A 869 37.85 45.86 -23.04
CA ASP A 869 38.02 47.00 -22.13
C ASP A 869 37.48 48.30 -22.75
N LYS A 870 37.71 48.55 -24.04
CA LYS A 870 37.16 49.75 -24.72
C LYS A 870 35.65 49.72 -24.81
N LEU A 871 35.06 48.55 -25.01
CA LEU A 871 33.62 48.40 -25.09
C LEU A 871 33.00 48.70 -23.72
N PHE A 872 33.57 48.17 -22.63
CA PHE A 872 33.08 48.39 -21.25
C PHE A 872 33.44 49.75 -20.62
N SER A 873 34.58 50.35 -20.99
CA SER A 873 35.10 51.60 -20.40
C SER A 873 34.63 52.88 -21.13
N ARG A 874 33.87 52.75 -22.21
CA ARG A 874 33.29 53.90 -22.90
C ARG A 874 32.19 54.55 -22.04
N PRO A 875 32.20 55.90 -21.92
CA PRO A 875 31.33 56.64 -21.02
C PRO A 875 29.90 56.83 -21.53
#